data_AF-A0A9D8PWW7-F1
#
_entry.id   AF-A0A9D8PWW7-F1
#
_cell.length_a   1.000
_cell.length_b   1.000
_cell.length_c   1.000
_cell.angle_alpha   90.00
_cell.angle_beta   90.00
_cell.angle_gamma   90.00
#
_symmetry.space_group_name_H-M   'P 1'
#
loop_
_entity.id
_entity.type
_entity.pdbx_description
1 polymer ?
#
loop_
_entity_poly.entity_id
_entity_poly.type
_entity_poly.pdbx_seq_one_letter_code
_entity_poly.pdbx_strand_id
1 'polypeptide(L)'
;AEARAQTHSQTLAASDAVYGAAFNRAGLLRVNALDELFTAAETLGRLGTFPGHRLAILSNGGGIGRLAVDQLPALGGTLAALSPATIEQLDRALPQGWSRDNPVDIVVDAGGERYAAAVEALLADEANDALLVVNVPTAFTSSAEAAQALTRTLGLRSRQLRDKPVFAVWLGNDEQATATLNTARVPTYPSEAEAVRGFQHLVRYRQAQVALMETPPSLPADFVVDVAAARALVEAALDNGQQWLDPVATHALLQAYGIPSLAVMVARDAHEAMDLAQPLLERGATVAVKVFSPDIPHKSDVDGVRLNLGTLQAVHMAATSIMQRARELRPEARIEGVLLQQTLVRPKARELIAGIADDPVFGPVLVFGRGGIAVEVIDDKTLALPPLDLRLAHEVIGRTRVSRILKAYGDVPAADERAVALVLVKLAQLAADIPEIRGLDLNPLLADRDGVMALDARIAIAPVRRLHKGRGHPRFAIFPYPTEWERSIDLSDGGKAFVRPVRPEDDALFRAFFARVSDDDLRLRFFQSVKHFSHEFIARLTQLDYARSIALVAIDPRSGDMLGAVRLHADADYDRGEYGILIRSDLKGHGIGWKLMQIMIEYAGWQGLNMVEGQVLRENSTMLAMCRTLGFKVKPDPDDPTLMNVTLPVQPLETA
;
A
#
# COMPACT_ATOMS: atom_id res chain seq x y z
N ALA A 1 -24.89 22.66 4.04
CA ALA A 1 -24.26 21.49 3.40
C ALA A 1 -23.84 21.93 2.02
N GLU A 2 -22.57 22.27 1.82
CA GLU A 2 -22.06 22.58 0.48
C GLU A 2 -22.20 21.32 -0.38
N ALA A 3 -22.90 21.42 -1.50
CA ALA A 3 -22.96 20.36 -2.48
C ALA A 3 -21.54 20.11 -2.99
N ARG A 4 -20.91 19.03 -2.52
CA ARG A 4 -19.58 18.62 -3.00
C ARG A 4 -19.73 18.25 -4.48
N ALA A 5 -18.82 18.76 -5.32
CA ALA A 5 -18.61 18.26 -6.67
C ALA A 5 -18.40 16.73 -6.60
N GLN A 6 -19.38 15.95 -7.08
CA GLN A 6 -19.41 14.51 -6.90
C GLN A 6 -18.84 13.82 -8.15
N THR A 7 -17.71 13.13 -7.98
CA THR A 7 -17.08 12.28 -9.00
C THR A 7 -17.53 10.81 -8.81
N HIS A 8 -17.37 9.97 -9.83
CA HIS A 8 -17.59 8.52 -9.69
C HIS A 8 -16.67 7.95 -8.62
N SER A 9 -15.40 8.38 -8.62
CA SER A 9 -14.44 8.01 -7.58
C SER A 9 -14.95 8.35 -6.18
N GLN A 10 -15.57 9.53 -6.00
CA GLN A 10 -16.17 9.90 -4.71
C GLN A 10 -17.32 8.97 -4.31
N THR A 11 -18.19 8.58 -5.24
CA THR A 11 -19.30 7.64 -4.97
C THR A 11 -18.78 6.24 -4.64
N LEU A 12 -17.69 5.81 -5.29
CA LEU A 12 -17.06 4.51 -5.06
C LEU A 12 -16.27 4.47 -3.73
N ALA A 13 -15.81 5.61 -3.23
CA ALA A 13 -15.07 5.73 -1.97
C ALA A 13 -16.00 5.80 -0.74
N ALA A 14 -16.80 4.74 -0.53
CA ALA A 14 -17.61 4.62 0.68
C ALA A 14 -16.73 4.61 1.95
N SER A 15 -17.19 5.25 3.02
CA SER A 15 -16.41 5.45 4.26
C SER A 15 -15.78 4.16 4.77
N ASP A 16 -16.54 3.06 4.85
CA ASP A 16 -16.05 1.78 5.35
C ASP A 16 -14.89 1.21 4.52
N ALA A 17 -14.93 1.37 3.20
CA ALA A 17 -13.85 0.96 2.31
C ALA A 17 -12.59 1.82 2.50
N VAL A 18 -12.75 3.11 2.80
CA VAL A 18 -11.62 4.02 3.11
C VAL A 18 -10.94 3.59 4.41
N TYR A 19 -11.70 3.28 5.47
CA TYR A 19 -11.13 2.72 6.70
C TYR A 19 -10.43 1.39 6.44
N GLY A 20 -10.97 0.53 5.58
CA GLY A 20 -10.29 -0.70 5.13
C GLY A 20 -8.93 -0.43 4.49
N ALA A 21 -8.83 0.57 3.61
CA ALA A 21 -7.57 0.98 3.01
C ALA A 21 -6.58 1.54 4.04
N ALA A 22 -7.06 2.35 5.00
CA ALA A 22 -6.26 2.89 6.09
C ALA A 22 -5.69 1.79 7.00
N PHE A 23 -6.53 0.83 7.42
CA PHE A 23 -6.10 -0.32 8.24
C PHE A 23 -5.03 -1.14 7.53
N ASN A 24 -5.23 -1.42 6.25
CA ASN A 24 -4.24 -2.13 5.46
C ASN A 24 -2.90 -1.38 5.38
N ARG A 25 -2.93 -0.05 5.17
CA ARG A 25 -1.69 0.75 5.15
C ARG A 25 -0.99 0.80 6.50
N ALA A 26 -1.76 0.75 7.60
CA ALA A 26 -1.25 0.66 8.96
C ALA A 26 -0.79 -0.75 9.38
N GLY A 27 -0.81 -1.73 8.46
CA GLY A 27 -0.40 -3.11 8.77
C GLY A 27 -1.41 -3.91 9.61
N LEU A 28 -2.65 -3.43 9.73
CA LEU A 28 -3.71 -4.05 10.52
C LEU A 28 -4.49 -5.08 9.71
N LEU A 29 -4.79 -6.22 10.35
CA LEU A 29 -5.71 -7.21 9.81
C LEU A 29 -7.15 -6.84 10.19
N ARG A 30 -7.99 -6.59 9.18
CA ARG A 30 -9.43 -6.42 9.37
C ARG A 30 -10.14 -7.78 9.29
N VAL A 31 -11.06 -8.01 10.24
CA VAL A 31 -11.99 -9.14 10.28
C VAL A 31 -13.44 -8.63 10.28
N ASN A 32 -14.39 -9.45 9.83
CA ASN A 32 -15.77 -9.03 9.64
C ASN A 32 -16.75 -9.61 10.68
N ALA A 33 -16.29 -10.51 11.53
CA ALA A 33 -17.11 -11.16 12.54
C ALA A 33 -16.28 -11.57 13.77
N LEU A 34 -16.97 -11.87 14.87
CA LEU A 34 -16.33 -12.18 16.16
C LEU A 34 -15.62 -13.54 16.14
N ASP A 35 -16.19 -14.53 15.46
CA ASP A 35 -15.56 -15.83 15.21
C ASP A 35 -14.26 -15.66 14.43
N GLU A 36 -14.25 -14.81 13.38
CA GLU A 36 -13.03 -14.50 12.63
C GLU A 36 -11.95 -13.85 13.49
N LEU A 37 -12.34 -13.02 14.46
CA LEU A 37 -11.38 -12.42 15.40
C LEU A 37 -10.66 -13.51 16.22
N PHE A 38 -11.40 -14.50 16.72
CA PHE A 38 -10.81 -15.63 17.46
C PHE A 38 -9.96 -16.51 16.55
N THR A 39 -10.42 -16.83 15.33
CA THR A 39 -9.63 -17.56 14.33
C THR A 39 -8.32 -16.84 14.01
N ALA A 40 -8.37 -15.52 13.81
CA ALA A 40 -7.19 -14.71 13.54
C ALA A 40 -6.24 -14.67 14.74
N ALA A 41 -6.76 -14.49 15.96
CA ALA A 41 -5.96 -14.49 17.18
C ALA A 41 -5.28 -15.85 17.42
N GLU A 42 -6.00 -16.95 17.21
CA GLU A 42 -5.45 -18.31 17.33
C GLU A 42 -4.36 -18.56 16.29
N THR A 43 -4.58 -18.12 15.05
CA THR A 43 -3.60 -18.23 13.95
C THR A 43 -2.34 -17.43 14.25
N LEU A 44 -2.49 -16.12 14.46
CA LEU A 44 -1.38 -15.17 14.56
C LEU A 44 -0.64 -15.26 15.91
N GLY A 45 -1.33 -15.67 16.98
CA GLY A 45 -0.72 -15.85 18.30
C GLY A 45 0.15 -17.11 18.39
N ARG A 46 -0.08 -18.11 17.52
CA ARG A 46 0.64 -19.39 17.54
C ARG A 46 1.68 -19.51 16.43
N LEU A 47 1.44 -18.90 15.27
CA LEU A 47 2.29 -19.02 14.10
C LEU A 47 3.23 -17.82 13.98
N GLY A 48 4.50 -18.11 13.74
CA GLY A 48 5.55 -17.10 13.53
C GLY A 48 5.61 -16.61 12.08
N THR A 49 6.81 -16.32 11.61
CA THR A 49 7.04 -15.82 10.25
C THR A 49 6.62 -16.83 9.19
N PHE A 50 5.72 -16.43 8.31
CA PHE A 50 5.19 -17.24 7.22
C PHE A 50 5.81 -16.81 5.89
N PRO A 51 6.41 -17.70 5.07
CA PRO A 51 7.25 -17.25 3.96
C PRO A 51 6.51 -16.79 2.68
N GLY A 52 5.25 -17.15 2.46
CA GLY A 52 4.63 -16.94 1.14
C GLY A 52 3.12 -16.80 1.16
N HIS A 53 2.41 -17.50 0.26
CA HIS A 53 0.94 -17.42 0.11
C HIS A 53 0.31 -18.68 -0.49
N ARG A 54 1.08 -19.76 -0.64
CA ARG A 54 0.66 -21.03 -1.24
C ARG A 54 0.42 -22.10 -0.19
N LEU A 55 -0.71 -22.78 -0.27
CA LEU A 55 -1.13 -23.81 0.69
C LEU A 55 -1.08 -25.22 0.08
N ALA A 56 -0.31 -26.12 0.69
CA ALA A 56 -0.46 -27.55 0.47
C ALA A 56 -1.52 -28.11 1.42
N ILE A 57 -2.35 -29.04 0.92
CA ILE A 57 -3.39 -29.71 1.69
C ILE A 57 -3.09 -31.21 1.70
N LEU A 58 -3.01 -31.79 2.89
CA LEU A 58 -2.83 -33.22 3.12
C LEU A 58 -4.10 -33.76 3.78
N SER A 59 -4.68 -34.84 3.26
CA SER A 59 -5.91 -35.43 3.81
C SER A 59 -5.94 -36.94 3.67
N ASN A 60 -6.46 -37.66 4.67
CA ASN A 60 -6.86 -39.07 4.51
C ASN A 60 -8.32 -39.23 4.02
N GLY A 61 -9.05 -38.13 3.87
CA GLY A 61 -10.39 -38.10 3.31
C GLY A 61 -10.47 -37.19 2.10
N GLY A 62 -10.47 -37.77 0.89
CA GLY A 62 -10.49 -37.00 -0.36
C GLY A 62 -11.64 -36.00 -0.48
N GLY A 63 -12.81 -36.30 0.10
CA GLY A 63 -13.96 -35.37 0.13
C GLY A 63 -13.67 -34.07 0.87
N ILE A 64 -13.16 -34.15 2.10
CA ILE A 64 -12.82 -32.96 2.91
C ILE A 64 -11.62 -32.22 2.31
N GLY A 65 -10.63 -32.96 1.79
CA GLY A 65 -9.51 -32.36 1.07
C GLY A 65 -9.96 -31.53 -0.12
N ARG A 66 -10.93 -32.00 -0.92
CA ARG A 66 -11.50 -31.24 -2.03
C ARG A 66 -12.31 -30.02 -1.58
N LEU A 67 -13.09 -30.12 -0.51
CA LEU A 67 -13.78 -28.95 0.05
C LEU A 67 -12.78 -27.86 0.45
N ALA A 68 -11.65 -28.22 1.05
CA ALA A 68 -10.60 -27.27 1.39
C ALA A 68 -9.99 -26.59 0.13
N VAL A 69 -9.78 -27.37 -0.93
CA VAL A 69 -9.28 -26.88 -2.22
C VAL A 69 -10.27 -25.93 -2.88
N ASP A 70 -11.56 -26.22 -2.85
CA ASP A 70 -12.60 -25.38 -3.45
C ASP A 70 -12.77 -24.05 -2.68
N GLN A 71 -12.64 -24.08 -1.35
CA GLN A 71 -12.75 -22.88 -0.51
C GLN A 71 -11.58 -21.92 -0.66
N LEU A 72 -10.38 -22.44 -0.95
CA LEU A 72 -9.17 -21.63 -0.99
C LEU A 72 -9.23 -20.52 -2.07
N PRO A 73 -9.54 -20.79 -3.36
CA PRO A 73 -9.74 -19.76 -4.37
C PRO A 73 -10.91 -18.82 -4.09
N ALA A 74 -11.98 -19.32 -3.46
CA ALA A 74 -13.15 -18.51 -3.10
C ALA A 74 -12.79 -17.40 -2.11
N LEU A 75 -11.81 -17.65 -1.24
CA LEU A 75 -11.27 -16.67 -0.29
C LEU A 75 -10.04 -15.89 -0.82
N GLY A 76 -9.67 -16.10 -2.09
CA GLY A 76 -8.54 -15.43 -2.75
C GLY A 76 -7.17 -16.09 -2.51
N GLY A 77 -7.14 -17.30 -1.96
CA GLY A 77 -5.93 -18.05 -1.70
C GLY A 77 -5.36 -18.76 -2.93
N THR A 78 -4.10 -19.20 -2.79
CA THR A 78 -3.38 -19.91 -3.86
C THR A 78 -3.02 -21.32 -3.39
N LEU A 79 -3.38 -22.32 -4.20
CA LEU A 79 -3.02 -23.70 -3.96
C LEU A 79 -1.55 -23.93 -4.33
N ALA A 80 -0.79 -24.62 -3.50
CA ALA A 80 0.60 -24.98 -3.82
C ALA A 80 0.65 -26.02 -4.94
N ALA A 81 1.59 -25.87 -5.88
CA ALA A 81 1.95 -26.94 -6.79
C ALA A 81 2.91 -27.92 -6.09
N LEU A 82 2.91 -29.18 -6.51
CA LEU A 82 3.86 -30.18 -6.02
C LEU A 82 5.06 -30.25 -6.98
N SER A 83 6.28 -30.13 -6.44
CA SER A 83 7.48 -30.29 -7.26
C SER A 83 7.62 -31.74 -7.74
N PRO A 84 8.27 -31.98 -8.90
CA PRO A 84 8.53 -33.35 -9.37
C PRO A 84 9.27 -34.22 -8.33
N ALA A 85 10.20 -33.62 -7.58
CA ALA A 85 10.93 -34.31 -6.51
C ALA A 85 10.01 -34.72 -5.34
N THR A 86 9.06 -33.85 -4.97
CA THR A 86 8.06 -34.14 -3.94
C THR A 86 7.13 -35.27 -4.38
N ILE A 87 6.69 -35.26 -5.64
CA ILE A 87 5.86 -36.34 -6.21
C ILE A 87 6.61 -37.67 -6.16
N GLU A 88 7.89 -37.69 -6.53
CA GLU A 88 8.71 -38.90 -6.47
C GLU A 88 8.90 -39.44 -5.04
N GLN A 89 9.09 -38.54 -4.06
CA GLN A 89 9.19 -38.92 -2.66
C GLN A 89 7.87 -39.49 -2.13
N LEU A 90 6.75 -38.86 -2.47
CA LEU A 90 5.40 -39.32 -2.10
C LEU A 90 5.06 -40.66 -2.78
N ASP A 91 5.44 -40.87 -4.03
CA ASP A 91 5.26 -42.14 -4.76
C ASP A 91 5.95 -43.33 -4.08
N ARG A 92 7.05 -43.09 -3.35
CA ARG A 92 7.74 -44.13 -2.57
C ARG A 92 7.05 -44.44 -1.22
N ALA A 93 6.31 -43.48 -0.68
CA ALA A 93 5.72 -43.55 0.66
C ALA A 93 4.22 -43.85 0.68
N LEU A 94 3.51 -43.56 -0.41
CA LEU A 94 2.06 -43.66 -0.53
C LEU A 94 1.63 -44.83 -1.45
N PRO A 95 0.43 -45.40 -1.24
CA PRO A 95 -0.05 -46.50 -2.07
C PRO A 95 -0.29 -46.08 -3.53
N GLN A 96 -0.30 -47.06 -4.44
CA GLN A 96 -0.72 -46.83 -5.83
C GLN A 96 -2.15 -46.29 -5.86
N GLY A 97 -2.33 -45.10 -6.45
CA GLY A 97 -3.64 -44.45 -6.59
C GLY A 97 -3.87 -43.24 -5.69
N TRP A 98 -2.87 -42.78 -4.93
CA TRP A 98 -2.92 -41.45 -4.31
C TRP A 98 -3.04 -40.35 -5.40
N SER A 99 -3.55 -39.18 -5.04
CA SER A 99 -4.00 -38.15 -5.98
C SER A 99 -2.94 -37.66 -6.98
N ARG A 100 -1.64 -37.71 -6.62
CA ARG A 100 -0.52 -37.09 -7.38
C ARG A 100 -0.73 -35.60 -7.68
N ASP A 101 -1.57 -34.96 -6.89
CA ASP A 101 -1.94 -33.56 -7.01
C ASP A 101 -2.23 -33.00 -5.60
N ASN A 102 -2.45 -31.70 -5.51
CA ASN A 102 -2.92 -31.04 -4.30
C ASN A 102 -4.46 -30.98 -4.36
N PRO A 103 -5.20 -31.64 -3.46
CA PRO A 103 -4.78 -32.13 -2.15
C PRO A 103 -4.10 -33.49 -2.23
N VAL A 104 -3.06 -33.70 -1.42
CA VAL A 104 -2.41 -35.00 -1.26
C VAL A 104 -3.36 -35.92 -0.47
N ASP A 105 -4.02 -36.83 -1.18
CA ASP A 105 -4.91 -37.84 -0.58
C ASP A 105 -4.12 -39.08 -0.20
N ILE A 106 -3.91 -39.28 1.11
CA ILE A 106 -3.15 -40.43 1.65
C ILE A 106 -4.00 -41.66 1.89
N VAL A 107 -5.28 -41.64 1.46
CA VAL A 107 -6.26 -42.73 1.55
C VAL A 107 -6.77 -42.95 2.99
N VAL A 108 -8.01 -43.43 3.08
CA VAL A 108 -8.82 -43.55 4.32
C VAL A 108 -8.22 -44.42 5.43
N ASP A 109 -7.34 -45.36 5.08
CA ASP A 109 -6.70 -46.30 6.00
C ASP A 109 -5.33 -45.80 6.50
N ALA A 110 -5.01 -44.51 6.30
CA ALA A 110 -3.73 -43.91 6.70
C ALA A 110 -3.46 -43.89 8.21
N GLY A 111 -2.54 -44.76 8.66
CA GLY A 111 -1.92 -44.70 9.98
C GLY A 111 -0.85 -43.59 10.11
N GLY A 112 -0.25 -43.46 11.30
CA GLY A 112 0.62 -42.33 11.65
C GLY A 112 1.84 -42.18 10.73
N GLU A 113 2.48 -43.28 10.32
CA GLU A 113 3.69 -43.22 9.48
C GLU A 113 3.42 -42.65 8.07
N ARG A 114 2.22 -42.85 7.51
CA ARG A 114 1.84 -42.22 6.23
C ARG A 114 1.71 -40.70 6.37
N TYR A 115 1.13 -40.23 7.48
CA TYR A 115 1.12 -38.80 7.79
C TYR A 115 2.54 -38.25 7.93
N ALA A 116 3.41 -38.92 8.68
CA ALA A 116 4.79 -38.48 8.88
C ALA A 116 5.55 -38.31 7.55
N ALA A 117 5.53 -39.34 6.70
CA ALA A 117 6.23 -39.30 5.41
C ALA A 117 5.69 -38.22 4.47
N ALA A 118 4.36 -38.05 4.41
CA ALA A 118 3.75 -37.03 3.55
C ALA A 118 4.00 -35.60 4.06
N VAL A 119 3.90 -35.38 5.38
CA VAL A 119 4.20 -34.09 6.02
C VAL A 119 5.66 -33.70 5.78
N GLU A 120 6.60 -34.64 5.93
CA GLU A 120 8.02 -34.39 5.70
C GLU A 120 8.28 -33.93 4.25
N ALA A 121 7.74 -34.64 3.26
CA ALA A 121 7.88 -34.30 1.85
C ALA A 121 7.29 -32.90 1.54
N LEU A 122 6.08 -32.61 2.03
CA LEU A 122 5.40 -31.33 1.77
C LEU A 122 6.06 -30.14 2.48
N LEU A 123 6.66 -30.36 3.65
CA LEU A 123 7.41 -29.32 4.35
C LEU A 123 8.79 -29.06 3.72
N ALA A 124 9.38 -30.04 3.04
CA ALA A 124 10.61 -29.87 2.27
C ALA A 124 10.40 -29.13 0.93
N ASP A 125 9.21 -29.22 0.32
CA ASP A 125 8.94 -28.67 -1.01
C ASP A 125 8.99 -27.13 -1.08
N GLU A 126 9.93 -26.53 -1.80
CA GLU A 126 10.02 -25.08 -1.99
C GLU A 126 8.82 -24.45 -2.73
N ALA A 127 8.02 -25.26 -3.44
CA ALA A 127 6.78 -24.83 -4.07
C ALA A 127 5.62 -24.63 -3.08
N ASN A 128 5.82 -24.99 -1.81
CA ASN A 128 4.83 -24.90 -0.74
C ASN A 128 5.26 -23.92 0.36
N ASP A 129 4.33 -23.06 0.82
CA ASP A 129 4.60 -22.08 1.88
C ASP A 129 3.96 -22.45 3.23
N ALA A 130 2.88 -23.25 3.23
CA ALA A 130 2.09 -23.64 4.39
C ALA A 130 1.45 -25.02 4.20
N LEU A 131 1.20 -25.75 5.29
CA LEU A 131 0.56 -27.06 5.22
C LEU A 131 -0.73 -27.12 6.04
N LEU A 132 -1.85 -27.47 5.41
CA LEU A 132 -3.08 -27.88 6.09
C LEU A 132 -3.15 -29.40 6.15
N VAL A 133 -3.17 -29.97 7.35
CA VAL A 133 -3.33 -31.41 7.59
C VAL A 133 -4.75 -31.69 8.06
N VAL A 134 -5.44 -32.55 7.32
CA VAL A 134 -6.81 -32.97 7.60
C VAL A 134 -6.80 -34.44 8.03
N ASN A 135 -7.38 -34.71 9.20
CA ASN A 135 -7.66 -36.05 9.69
C ASN A 135 -9.17 -36.26 9.79
N VAL A 136 -9.65 -37.26 9.06
CA VAL A 136 -11.01 -37.79 9.17
C VAL A 136 -10.92 -39.10 9.95
N PRO A 137 -11.60 -39.24 11.10
CA PRO A 137 -11.60 -40.48 11.88
C PRO A 137 -12.19 -41.64 11.09
N THR A 138 -11.58 -42.81 11.22
CA THR A 138 -12.05 -44.04 10.58
C THR A 138 -11.98 -45.20 11.57
N ALA A 139 -12.71 -46.27 11.30
CA ALA A 139 -12.65 -47.47 12.14
C ALA A 139 -11.30 -48.20 12.08
N PHE A 140 -10.43 -47.84 11.12
CA PHE A 140 -9.18 -48.54 10.83
C PHE A 140 -7.93 -47.84 11.39
N THR A 141 -8.06 -46.58 11.82
CA THR A 141 -6.90 -45.72 12.15
C THR A 141 -7.16 -44.90 13.40
N SER A 142 -6.11 -44.58 14.15
CA SER A 142 -6.19 -43.77 15.36
C SER A 142 -5.88 -42.30 15.04
N SER A 143 -6.85 -41.41 15.30
CA SER A 143 -6.66 -39.96 15.18
C SER A 143 -5.59 -39.43 16.14
N ALA A 144 -5.47 -40.03 17.33
CA ALA A 144 -4.41 -39.71 18.29
C ALA A 144 -3.01 -40.12 17.78
N GLU A 145 -2.89 -41.29 17.15
CA GLU A 145 -1.63 -41.74 16.54
C GLU A 145 -1.21 -40.81 15.39
N ALA A 146 -2.14 -40.41 14.53
CA ALA A 146 -1.88 -39.45 13.46
C ALA A 146 -1.40 -38.09 14.01
N ALA A 147 -2.02 -37.60 15.10
CA ALA A 147 -1.59 -36.36 15.76
C ALA A 147 -0.18 -36.48 16.38
N GLN A 148 0.13 -37.62 17.00
CA GLN A 148 1.47 -37.90 17.52
C GLN A 148 2.51 -37.97 16.40
N ALA A 149 2.18 -38.61 15.27
CA ALA A 149 3.07 -38.69 14.12
C ALA A 149 3.34 -37.30 13.50
N LEU A 150 2.29 -36.47 13.35
CA LEU A 150 2.43 -35.09 12.90
C LEU A 150 3.36 -34.30 13.84
N THR A 151 3.06 -34.26 15.14
CA THR A 151 3.83 -33.47 16.11
C THR A 151 5.27 -33.95 16.27
N ARG A 152 5.50 -35.27 16.22
CA ARG A 152 6.85 -35.87 16.18
C ARG A 152 7.62 -35.39 14.95
N THR A 153 6.99 -35.41 13.77
CA THR A 153 7.62 -34.96 12.51
C THR A 153 8.00 -33.49 12.58
N LEU A 154 7.11 -32.65 13.14
CA LEU A 154 7.41 -31.23 13.36
C LEU A 154 8.57 -31.02 14.35
N GLY A 155 8.67 -31.84 15.41
CA GLY A 155 9.75 -31.78 16.39
C GLY A 155 11.12 -32.22 15.85
N LEU A 156 11.15 -33.09 14.84
CA LEU A 156 12.37 -33.58 14.18
C LEU A 156 12.82 -32.70 13.01
N ARG A 157 12.06 -31.65 12.67
CA ARG A 157 12.32 -30.78 11.53
C ARG A 157 13.72 -30.16 11.60
N SER A 158 14.47 -30.29 10.51
CA SER A 158 15.77 -29.64 10.38
C SER A 158 15.62 -28.12 10.47
N ARG A 159 16.44 -27.49 11.31
CA ARG A 159 16.54 -26.02 11.42
C ARG A 159 17.06 -25.34 10.14
N GLN A 160 17.58 -26.11 9.19
CA GLN A 160 18.03 -25.61 7.89
C GLN A 160 16.86 -25.40 6.91
N LEU A 161 15.71 -26.06 7.14
CA LEU A 161 14.53 -25.87 6.30
C LEU A 161 13.80 -24.58 6.70
N ARG A 162 13.23 -23.88 5.71
CA ARG A 162 12.37 -22.72 5.95
C ARG A 162 11.27 -23.12 6.91
N ASP A 163 10.99 -22.30 7.91
CA ASP A 163 9.85 -22.53 8.79
C ASP A 163 8.55 -22.28 8.01
N LYS A 164 7.63 -23.23 8.10
CA LYS A 164 6.35 -23.22 7.37
C LYS A 164 5.25 -23.54 8.38
N PRO A 165 4.21 -22.71 8.47
CA PRO A 165 3.11 -22.94 9.39
C PRO A 165 2.35 -24.21 8.99
N VAL A 166 1.91 -24.94 10.01
CA VAL A 166 1.09 -26.13 9.86
C VAL A 166 -0.21 -25.94 10.60
N PHE A 167 -1.31 -26.23 9.92
CA PHE A 167 -2.69 -26.12 10.40
C PHE A 167 -3.29 -27.51 10.47
N ALA A 168 -4.19 -27.73 11.41
CA ALA A 168 -4.81 -29.03 11.63
C ALA A 168 -6.33 -28.94 11.59
N VAL A 169 -6.98 -29.86 10.90
CA VAL A 169 -8.42 -30.13 11.00
C VAL A 169 -8.58 -31.58 11.42
N TRP A 170 -8.92 -31.82 12.68
CA TRP A 170 -9.15 -33.14 13.24
C TRP A 170 -10.65 -33.31 13.48
N LEU A 171 -11.34 -33.95 12.53
CA LEU A 171 -12.77 -34.18 12.66
C LEU A 171 -13.05 -35.20 13.77
N GLY A 172 -14.25 -35.18 14.34
CA GLY A 172 -14.67 -36.13 15.39
C GLY A 172 -14.21 -35.81 16.81
N ASN A 173 -13.47 -34.72 17.04
CA ASN A 173 -13.15 -34.15 18.35
C ASN A 173 -12.49 -35.14 19.34
N ASP A 174 -11.48 -35.89 18.88
CA ASP A 174 -10.64 -36.69 19.78
C ASP A 174 -9.84 -35.76 20.72
N GLU A 175 -10.14 -35.82 22.02
CA GLU A 175 -9.53 -34.96 23.04
C GLU A 175 -8.01 -35.19 23.17
N GLN A 176 -7.55 -36.44 23.01
CA GLN A 176 -6.13 -36.77 23.11
C GLN A 176 -5.34 -36.22 21.92
N ALA A 177 -5.88 -36.36 20.71
CA ALA A 177 -5.32 -35.77 19.50
C ALA A 177 -5.25 -34.23 19.64
N THR A 178 -6.33 -33.61 20.09
CA THR A 178 -6.43 -32.16 20.28
C THR A 178 -5.42 -31.66 21.32
N ALA A 179 -5.29 -32.33 22.46
CA ALA A 179 -4.29 -32.00 23.48
C ALA A 179 -2.85 -32.12 22.96
N THR A 180 -2.58 -33.15 22.14
CA THR A 180 -1.27 -33.38 21.51
C THR A 180 -0.92 -32.24 20.56
N LEU A 181 -1.84 -31.84 19.68
CA LEU A 181 -1.65 -30.74 18.72
C LEU A 181 -1.47 -29.39 19.42
N ASN A 182 -2.28 -29.12 20.45
CA ASN A 182 -2.18 -27.90 21.25
C ASN A 182 -0.84 -27.79 21.98
N THR A 183 -0.34 -28.88 22.55
CA THR A 183 0.98 -28.91 23.21
C THR A 183 2.10 -28.58 22.22
N ALA A 184 1.98 -29.05 20.98
CA ALA A 184 2.90 -28.73 19.89
C ALA A 184 2.65 -27.36 19.23
N ARG A 185 1.69 -26.56 19.75
CA ARG A 185 1.28 -25.24 19.21
C ARG A 185 0.79 -25.27 17.76
N VAL A 186 0.27 -26.41 17.29
CA VAL A 186 -0.41 -26.51 15.99
C VAL A 186 -1.82 -25.93 16.13
N PRO A 187 -2.21 -24.88 15.38
CA PRO A 187 -3.58 -24.38 15.39
C PRO A 187 -4.55 -25.44 14.84
N THR A 188 -5.61 -25.72 15.60
CA THR A 188 -6.61 -26.74 15.28
C THR A 188 -7.96 -26.11 15.02
N TYR A 189 -8.56 -26.42 13.88
CA TYR A 189 -9.86 -25.86 13.47
C TYR A 189 -10.91 -26.96 13.40
N PRO A 190 -12.18 -26.63 13.70
CA PRO A 190 -13.28 -27.58 13.64
C PRO A 190 -13.70 -27.93 12.20
N SER A 191 -13.32 -27.13 11.21
CA SER A 191 -13.64 -27.35 9.79
C SER A 191 -12.53 -26.89 8.86
N GLU A 192 -12.53 -27.43 7.63
CA GLU A 192 -11.63 -27.01 6.57
C GLU A 192 -11.85 -25.56 6.13
N ALA A 193 -13.10 -25.08 6.16
CA ALA A 193 -13.43 -23.70 5.82
C ALA A 193 -12.81 -22.69 6.80
N GLU A 194 -12.83 -23.00 8.11
CA GLU A 194 -12.20 -22.17 9.13
C GLU A 194 -10.67 -22.22 9.04
N ALA A 195 -10.09 -23.39 8.77
CA ALA A 195 -8.64 -23.52 8.61
C ALA A 195 -8.12 -22.73 7.40
N VAL A 196 -8.82 -22.80 6.26
CA VAL A 196 -8.51 -22.02 5.07
C VAL A 196 -8.69 -20.52 5.34
N ARG A 197 -9.70 -20.12 6.11
CA ARG A 197 -9.89 -18.71 6.53
C ARG A 197 -8.76 -18.23 7.43
N GLY A 198 -8.35 -19.02 8.41
CA GLY A 198 -7.18 -18.76 9.27
C GLY A 198 -5.90 -18.58 8.44
N PHE A 199 -5.66 -19.48 7.48
CA PHE A 199 -4.57 -19.33 6.52
C PHE A 199 -4.65 -18.01 5.73
N GLN A 200 -5.83 -17.62 5.25
CA GLN A 200 -6.01 -16.34 4.56
C GLN A 200 -5.78 -15.12 5.45
N HIS A 201 -6.12 -15.19 6.74
CA HIS A 201 -5.76 -14.13 7.70
C HIS A 201 -4.25 -13.97 7.83
N LEU A 202 -3.50 -15.07 7.86
CA LEU A 202 -2.03 -15.03 7.90
C LEU A 202 -1.44 -14.41 6.63
N VAL A 203 -1.98 -14.76 5.45
CA VAL A 203 -1.58 -14.18 4.16
C VAL A 203 -1.84 -12.67 4.14
N ARG A 204 -3.07 -12.24 4.49
CA ARG A 204 -3.47 -10.83 4.49
C ARG A 204 -2.68 -10.01 5.50
N TYR A 205 -2.44 -10.55 6.69
CA TYR A 205 -1.61 -9.90 7.69
C TYR A 205 -0.17 -9.70 7.18
N ARG A 206 0.44 -10.73 6.59
CA ARG A 206 1.77 -10.61 5.97
C ARG A 206 1.80 -9.55 4.88
N GLN A 207 0.81 -9.52 3.99
CA GLN A 207 0.71 -8.49 2.94
C GLN A 207 0.61 -7.08 3.54
N ALA A 208 -0.23 -6.88 4.55
CA ALA A 208 -0.35 -5.60 5.24
C ALA A 208 0.97 -5.18 5.93
N GLN A 209 1.69 -6.13 6.54
CA GLN A 209 3.01 -5.88 7.13
C GLN A 209 4.06 -5.51 6.07
N VAL A 210 4.04 -6.15 4.90
CA VAL A 210 4.93 -5.81 3.78
C VAL A 210 4.56 -4.43 3.22
N ALA A 211 3.28 -4.10 3.07
CA ALA A 211 2.82 -2.76 2.68
C ALA A 211 3.24 -1.68 3.68
N LEU A 212 3.16 -1.95 4.99
CA LEU A 212 3.63 -1.05 6.04
C LEU A 212 5.12 -0.72 5.90
N MET A 213 5.93 -1.70 5.48
CA MET A 213 7.37 -1.53 5.29
C MET A 213 7.74 -0.70 4.07
N GLU A 214 6.82 -0.39 3.14
CA GLU A 214 7.18 0.43 1.98
C GLU A 214 7.26 1.91 2.31
N THR A 215 8.34 2.49 1.82
CA THR A 215 8.56 3.92 1.70
C THR A 215 8.56 4.33 0.23
N PRO A 216 7.38 4.67 -0.34
CA PRO A 216 7.31 5.12 -1.73
C PRO A 216 8.27 6.30 -1.96
N PRO A 217 9.20 6.20 -2.92
CA PRO A 217 10.05 7.32 -3.29
C PRO A 217 9.19 8.45 -3.89
N SER A 218 9.74 9.67 -3.89
CA SER A 218 9.23 10.79 -4.69
C SER A 218 9.42 10.46 -6.18
N LEU A 219 8.48 9.70 -6.74
CA LEU A 219 8.39 9.27 -8.15
C LEU A 219 9.47 8.29 -8.66
N PRO A 220 9.14 7.46 -9.66
CA PRO A 220 10.13 6.74 -10.47
C PRO A 220 11.10 7.72 -11.17
N ALA A 221 12.39 7.39 -11.25
CA ALA A 221 13.42 8.27 -11.81
C ALA A 221 13.23 8.63 -13.29
N ASP A 222 12.45 7.85 -14.03
CA ASP A 222 12.05 8.06 -15.42
C ASP A 222 10.83 8.97 -15.58
N PHE A 223 10.27 9.47 -14.49
CA PHE A 223 9.07 10.29 -14.49
C PHE A 223 9.39 11.77 -14.24
N VAL A 224 9.23 12.59 -15.28
CA VAL A 224 9.35 14.05 -15.21
C VAL A 224 7.96 14.66 -15.19
N VAL A 225 7.69 15.48 -14.16
CA VAL A 225 6.44 16.24 -13.99
C VAL A 225 6.68 17.72 -14.20
N ASP A 226 5.72 18.40 -14.82
CA ASP A 226 5.68 19.86 -14.89
C ASP A 226 4.70 20.40 -13.83
N VAL A 227 5.15 20.38 -12.57
CA VAL A 227 4.35 20.83 -11.42
C VAL A 227 3.98 22.30 -11.55
N ALA A 228 4.88 23.13 -12.10
CA ALA A 228 4.66 24.56 -12.25
C ALA A 228 3.52 24.84 -13.24
N ALA A 229 3.52 24.18 -14.41
CA ALA A 229 2.43 24.31 -15.37
C ALA A 229 1.10 23.80 -14.80
N ALA A 230 1.14 22.66 -14.09
CA ALA A 230 -0.07 22.09 -13.51
C ALA A 230 -0.68 22.97 -12.40
N ARG A 231 0.15 23.58 -11.53
CA ARG A 231 -0.30 24.54 -10.52
C ARG A 231 -0.92 25.79 -11.16
N ALA A 232 -0.27 26.35 -12.17
CA ALA A 232 -0.78 27.53 -12.87
C ALA A 232 -2.19 27.30 -13.47
N LEU A 233 -2.46 26.09 -14.00
CA LEU A 233 -3.80 25.73 -14.49
C LEU A 233 -4.85 25.73 -13.38
N VAL A 234 -4.51 25.16 -12.21
CA VAL A 234 -5.45 25.05 -11.09
C VAL A 234 -5.65 26.38 -10.39
N GLU A 235 -4.59 27.16 -10.20
CA GLU A 235 -4.65 28.52 -9.65
C GLU A 235 -5.53 29.42 -10.53
N ALA A 236 -5.31 29.42 -11.85
CA ALA A 236 -6.13 30.20 -12.78
C ALA A 236 -7.61 29.80 -12.73
N ALA A 237 -7.91 28.50 -12.59
CA ALA A 237 -9.28 28.02 -12.47
C ALA A 237 -9.94 28.48 -11.15
N LEU A 238 -9.21 28.41 -10.04
CA LEU A 238 -9.68 28.87 -8.72
C LEU A 238 -9.89 30.38 -8.69
N ASP A 239 -8.98 31.16 -9.28
CA ASP A 239 -9.09 32.62 -9.40
C ASP A 239 -10.34 33.04 -10.20
N ASN A 240 -10.75 32.20 -11.17
CA ASN A 240 -11.99 32.36 -11.92
C ASN A 240 -13.23 31.80 -11.20
N GLY A 241 -13.10 31.36 -9.94
CA GLY A 241 -14.19 30.81 -9.14
C GLY A 241 -14.72 29.45 -9.62
N GLN A 242 -13.93 28.72 -10.41
CA GLN A 242 -14.33 27.41 -10.93
C GLN A 242 -14.23 26.33 -9.85
N GLN A 243 -15.18 25.39 -9.88
CA GLN A 243 -15.17 24.19 -9.03
C GLN A 243 -14.71 22.93 -9.78
N TRP A 244 -14.64 23.04 -11.11
CA TRP A 244 -14.19 22.00 -12.02
C TRP A 244 -13.19 22.62 -12.99
N LEU A 245 -12.09 21.91 -13.27
CA LEU A 245 -11.26 22.28 -14.40
C LEU A 245 -12.03 22.11 -15.69
N ASP A 246 -11.85 23.04 -16.63
CA ASP A 246 -12.39 22.88 -17.96
C ASP A 246 -11.72 21.68 -18.67
N PRO A 247 -12.33 21.12 -19.72
CA PRO A 247 -11.83 19.94 -20.41
C PRO A 247 -10.42 20.11 -21.02
N VAL A 248 -10.07 21.31 -21.49
CA VAL A 248 -8.78 21.59 -22.11
C VAL A 248 -7.70 21.68 -21.03
N ALA A 249 -7.96 22.40 -19.94
CA ALA A 249 -7.08 22.43 -18.78
C ALA A 249 -6.92 21.05 -18.13
N THR A 250 -8.00 20.26 -18.07
CA THR A 250 -7.96 18.87 -17.59
C THR A 250 -7.00 18.03 -18.42
N HIS A 251 -7.09 18.09 -19.76
CA HIS A 251 -6.18 17.38 -20.65
C HIS A 251 -4.72 17.84 -20.47
N ALA A 252 -4.49 19.16 -20.40
CA ALA A 252 -3.15 19.73 -20.20
C ALA A 252 -2.52 19.31 -18.85
N LEU A 253 -3.31 19.29 -17.78
CA LEU A 253 -2.86 18.83 -16.46
C LEU A 253 -2.49 17.34 -16.49
N LEU A 254 -3.30 16.48 -17.14
CA LEU A 254 -2.95 15.07 -17.30
C LEU A 254 -1.66 14.89 -18.12
N GLN A 255 -1.43 15.70 -19.15
CA GLN A 255 -0.17 15.69 -19.93
C GLN A 255 1.03 16.13 -19.10
N ALA A 256 0.88 17.13 -18.21
CA ALA A 256 1.94 17.57 -17.30
C ALA A 256 2.41 16.46 -16.34
N TYR A 257 1.55 15.46 -16.08
CA TYR A 257 1.84 14.24 -15.32
C TYR A 257 2.03 13.01 -16.22
N GLY A 258 2.15 13.19 -17.53
CA GLY A 258 2.34 12.11 -18.49
C GLY A 258 1.27 11.02 -18.43
N ILE A 259 0.03 11.35 -18.03
CA ILE A 259 -1.11 10.44 -18.04
C ILE A 259 -1.74 10.49 -19.45
N PRO A 260 -1.67 9.39 -20.23
CA PRO A 260 -2.21 9.39 -21.59
C PRO A 260 -3.72 9.65 -21.59
N SER A 261 -4.13 10.71 -22.28
CA SER A 261 -5.53 11.09 -22.45
C SER A 261 -5.77 11.58 -23.88
N LEU A 262 -6.99 11.42 -24.38
CA LEU A 262 -7.36 11.94 -25.69
C LEU A 262 -7.50 13.46 -25.67
N ALA A 263 -6.84 14.13 -26.62
CA ALA A 263 -7.01 15.55 -26.84
C ALA A 263 -8.50 15.87 -27.04
N VAL A 264 -8.96 16.90 -26.33
CA VAL A 264 -10.36 17.33 -26.32
C VAL A 264 -10.45 18.71 -26.95
N MET A 265 -11.47 18.92 -27.76
CA MET A 265 -11.82 20.24 -28.30
C MET A 265 -13.21 20.59 -27.83
N VAL A 266 -13.45 21.87 -27.55
CA VAL A 266 -14.74 22.37 -27.07
C VAL A 266 -15.38 23.18 -28.18
N ALA A 267 -16.62 22.85 -28.53
CA ALA A 267 -17.45 23.63 -29.46
C ALA A 267 -18.69 24.13 -28.73
N ARG A 268 -18.99 25.42 -28.84
CA ARG A 268 -20.17 26.05 -28.24
C ARG A 268 -21.45 25.73 -29.00
N ASP A 269 -21.33 25.42 -30.29
CA ASP A 269 -22.45 25.08 -31.16
C ASP A 269 -22.09 24.04 -32.23
N ALA A 270 -23.08 23.69 -33.05
CA ALA A 270 -22.95 22.67 -34.08
C ALA A 270 -22.07 23.10 -35.27
N HIS A 271 -21.94 24.40 -35.55
CA HIS A 271 -21.08 24.91 -36.63
C HIS A 271 -19.62 24.88 -36.19
N GLU A 272 -19.32 25.38 -34.99
CA GLU A 272 -17.97 25.30 -34.41
C GLU A 272 -17.52 23.83 -34.26
N ALA A 273 -18.45 22.91 -33.97
CA ALA A 273 -18.17 21.48 -33.96
C ALA A 273 -17.76 20.94 -35.34
N MET A 274 -18.36 21.42 -36.43
CA MET A 274 -17.94 21.05 -37.79
C MET A 274 -16.54 21.56 -38.09
N ASP A 275 -16.27 22.83 -37.79
CA ASP A 275 -14.98 23.47 -38.07
C ASP A 275 -13.83 22.73 -37.36
N LEU A 276 -14.04 22.36 -36.09
CA LEU A 276 -13.07 21.59 -35.30
C LEU A 276 -12.93 20.13 -35.76
N ALA A 277 -14.01 19.52 -36.27
CA ALA A 277 -14.00 18.14 -36.77
C ALA A 277 -13.34 18.01 -38.15
N GLN A 278 -13.43 19.04 -38.99
CA GLN A 278 -12.93 19.03 -40.38
C GLN A 278 -11.50 18.49 -40.51
N PRO A 279 -10.48 19.01 -39.81
CA PRO A 279 -9.12 18.52 -39.97
C PRO A 279 -8.94 17.06 -39.52
N LEU A 280 -9.77 16.55 -38.60
CA LEU A 280 -9.74 15.14 -38.20
C LEU A 280 -10.33 14.23 -39.29
N LEU A 281 -11.48 14.64 -39.84
CA LEU A 281 -12.18 13.90 -40.89
C LEU A 281 -11.36 13.86 -42.19
N GLU A 282 -10.71 14.96 -42.56
CA GLU A 282 -9.82 15.03 -43.73
C GLU A 282 -8.62 14.06 -43.63
N ARG A 283 -8.18 13.74 -42.41
CA ARG A 283 -7.15 12.73 -42.13
C ARG A 283 -7.69 11.30 -42.09
N GLY A 284 -8.97 11.09 -42.40
CA GLY A 284 -9.63 9.79 -42.38
C GLY A 284 -9.97 9.26 -40.98
N ALA A 285 -9.89 10.11 -39.94
CA ALA A 285 -10.36 9.73 -38.62
C ALA A 285 -11.88 9.88 -38.52
N THR A 286 -12.50 9.22 -37.53
CA THR A 286 -13.88 9.49 -37.13
C THR A 286 -13.91 10.25 -35.81
N VAL A 287 -14.99 10.97 -35.55
CA VAL A 287 -15.11 11.89 -34.40
C VAL A 287 -16.20 11.43 -33.45
N ALA A 288 -15.94 11.58 -32.16
CA ALA A 288 -16.92 11.44 -31.09
C ALA A 288 -17.37 12.84 -30.63
N VAL A 289 -18.68 13.02 -30.49
CA VAL A 289 -19.31 14.24 -29.99
C VAL A 289 -20.02 13.91 -28.69
N LYS A 290 -19.72 14.67 -27.64
CA LYS A 290 -20.22 14.44 -26.28
C LYS A 290 -20.80 15.74 -25.71
N VAL A 291 -21.87 15.68 -24.91
CA VAL A 291 -22.39 16.88 -24.23
C VAL A 291 -21.33 17.49 -23.32
N PHE A 292 -21.20 18.82 -23.36
CA PHE A 292 -20.39 19.57 -22.42
C PHE A 292 -21.30 20.38 -21.49
N SER A 293 -21.41 19.92 -20.25
CA SER A 293 -22.19 20.59 -19.22
C SER A 293 -21.62 20.24 -17.83
N PRO A 294 -21.33 21.23 -16.97
CA PRO A 294 -20.94 20.98 -15.59
C PRO A 294 -22.07 20.34 -14.76
N ASP A 295 -23.33 20.55 -15.16
CA ASP A 295 -24.52 20.10 -14.42
C ASP A 295 -25.03 18.72 -14.88
N ILE A 296 -24.44 18.13 -15.93
CA ILE A 296 -24.77 16.80 -16.46
C ILE A 296 -23.55 15.87 -16.28
N PRO A 297 -23.41 15.22 -15.11
CA PRO A 297 -22.22 14.44 -14.79
C PRO A 297 -22.12 13.13 -15.61
N HIS A 298 -23.24 12.43 -15.80
CA HIS A 298 -23.32 11.23 -16.63
C HIS A 298 -23.91 11.58 -17.99
N LYS A 299 -23.04 11.60 -19.00
CA LYS A 299 -23.41 12.02 -20.37
C LYS A 299 -24.47 11.10 -20.98
N SER A 300 -24.50 9.83 -20.59
CA SER A 300 -25.47 8.84 -21.07
C SER A 300 -26.90 9.10 -20.57
N ASP A 301 -27.08 9.77 -19.43
CA ASP A 301 -28.42 10.06 -18.86
C ASP A 301 -29.27 10.94 -19.79
N VAL A 302 -28.61 11.75 -20.61
CA VAL A 302 -29.25 12.62 -21.61
C VAL A 302 -29.04 12.12 -23.04
N ASP A 303 -28.58 10.87 -23.21
CA ASP A 303 -28.16 10.33 -24.50
C ASP A 303 -27.14 11.26 -25.21
N GLY A 304 -26.26 11.87 -24.41
CA GLY A 304 -25.38 12.97 -24.79
C GLY A 304 -24.08 12.52 -25.43
N VAL A 305 -24.02 11.33 -26.04
CA VAL A 305 -22.81 10.79 -26.65
C VAL A 305 -23.13 10.21 -28.04
N ARG A 306 -22.36 10.63 -29.05
CA ARG A 306 -22.38 10.06 -30.40
C ARG A 306 -20.94 9.72 -30.79
N LEU A 307 -20.72 8.49 -31.25
CA LEU A 307 -19.39 7.97 -31.57
C LEU A 307 -19.28 7.69 -33.08
N ASN A 308 -18.06 7.58 -33.58
CA ASN A 308 -17.76 7.11 -34.94
C ASN A 308 -18.41 7.94 -36.06
N LEU A 309 -18.45 9.27 -35.91
CA LEU A 309 -18.98 10.17 -36.93
C LEU A 309 -17.93 10.41 -38.02
N GLY A 310 -18.25 10.03 -39.26
CA GLY A 310 -17.33 10.08 -40.40
C GLY A 310 -17.56 11.25 -41.37
N THR A 311 -18.57 12.10 -41.13
CA THR A 311 -18.88 13.23 -42.02
C THR A 311 -19.22 14.48 -41.22
N LEU A 312 -18.94 15.66 -41.80
CA LEU A 312 -19.29 16.95 -41.19
C LEU A 312 -20.80 17.08 -40.93
N GLN A 313 -21.62 16.59 -41.84
CA GLN A 313 -23.08 16.58 -41.68
C GLN A 313 -23.51 15.73 -40.47
N ALA A 314 -22.89 14.57 -40.27
CA ALA A 314 -23.17 13.73 -39.11
C ALA A 314 -22.75 14.40 -37.79
N VAL A 315 -21.61 15.12 -37.79
CA VAL A 315 -21.16 15.93 -36.64
C VAL A 315 -22.16 17.02 -36.30
N HIS A 316 -22.61 17.80 -37.30
CA HIS A 316 -23.60 18.86 -37.10
C HIS A 316 -24.91 18.33 -36.52
N MET A 317 -25.45 17.25 -37.11
CA MET A 317 -26.68 16.60 -36.65
C MET A 317 -26.54 16.07 -35.21
N ALA A 318 -25.41 15.42 -34.91
CA ALA A 318 -25.12 14.91 -33.58
C ALA A 318 -25.04 16.03 -32.54
N ALA A 319 -24.27 17.09 -32.81
CA ALA A 319 -24.11 18.22 -31.89
C ALA A 319 -25.44 18.92 -31.62
N THR A 320 -26.23 19.17 -32.66
CA THR A 320 -27.57 19.78 -32.55
C THR A 320 -28.49 18.90 -31.70
N SER A 321 -28.57 17.61 -32.01
CA SER A 321 -29.44 16.66 -31.31
C SER A 321 -29.04 16.50 -29.84
N ILE A 322 -27.76 16.36 -29.54
CA ILE A 322 -27.25 16.22 -28.16
C ILE A 322 -27.63 17.46 -27.34
N MET A 323 -27.35 18.67 -27.84
CA MET A 323 -27.64 19.90 -27.09
C MET A 323 -29.14 20.11 -26.90
N GLN A 324 -29.96 19.80 -27.91
CA GLN A 324 -31.41 19.87 -27.78
C GLN A 324 -31.92 18.88 -26.72
N ARG A 325 -31.49 17.62 -26.79
CA ARG A 325 -31.88 16.56 -25.86
C ARG A 325 -31.49 16.88 -24.42
N ALA A 326 -30.28 17.41 -24.23
CA ALA A 326 -29.81 17.84 -22.93
C ALA A 326 -30.69 18.97 -22.35
N ARG A 327 -31.10 19.96 -23.16
CA ARG A 327 -32.03 21.02 -22.71
C ARG A 327 -33.42 20.48 -22.39
N GLU A 328 -33.91 19.51 -23.15
CA GLU A 328 -35.22 18.88 -22.92
C GLU A 328 -35.25 18.06 -21.62
N LEU A 329 -34.24 17.22 -21.39
CA LEU A 329 -34.19 16.31 -20.25
C LEU A 329 -33.70 17.00 -18.96
N ARG A 330 -32.90 18.06 -19.09
CA ARG A 330 -32.34 18.83 -17.96
C ARG A 330 -32.46 20.34 -18.23
N PRO A 331 -33.68 20.93 -18.14
CA PRO A 331 -33.92 22.34 -18.47
C PRO A 331 -33.10 23.33 -17.65
N GLU A 332 -32.79 22.97 -16.40
CA GLU A 332 -32.02 23.80 -15.45
C GLU A 332 -30.49 23.65 -15.61
N ALA A 333 -30.03 22.73 -16.47
CA ALA A 333 -28.60 22.49 -16.64
C ALA A 333 -27.95 23.54 -17.55
N ARG A 334 -26.81 24.09 -17.13
CA ARG A 334 -25.95 24.91 -17.98
C ARG A 334 -25.30 24.03 -19.05
N ILE A 335 -25.66 24.22 -20.31
CA ILE A 335 -25.05 23.51 -21.44
C ILE A 335 -24.12 24.47 -22.15
N GLU A 336 -22.82 24.21 -22.01
CA GLU A 336 -21.75 25.05 -22.57
C GLU A 336 -21.42 24.68 -24.02
N GLY A 337 -21.89 23.52 -24.48
CA GLY A 337 -21.78 23.07 -25.86
C GLY A 337 -21.56 21.57 -25.96
N VAL A 338 -20.60 21.18 -26.79
CA VAL A 338 -20.18 19.79 -26.98
C VAL A 338 -18.66 19.65 -26.97
N LEU A 339 -18.19 18.50 -26.49
CA LEU A 339 -16.80 18.05 -26.59
C LEU A 339 -16.63 17.24 -27.87
N LEU A 340 -15.55 17.51 -28.59
CA LEU A 340 -15.11 16.76 -29.75
C LEU A 340 -13.80 16.04 -29.43
N GLN A 341 -13.74 14.76 -29.80
CA GLN A 341 -12.54 13.94 -29.69
C GLN A 341 -12.41 13.06 -30.92
N GLN A 342 -11.18 12.72 -31.29
CA GLN A 342 -10.98 11.62 -32.22
C GLN A 342 -11.53 10.32 -31.62
N THR A 343 -12.32 9.58 -32.39
CA THR A 343 -12.82 8.26 -31.97
C THR A 343 -11.63 7.32 -31.91
N LEU A 344 -11.41 6.73 -30.73
CA LEU A 344 -10.40 5.72 -30.53
C LEU A 344 -11.03 4.33 -30.50
N VAL A 345 -10.54 3.45 -31.36
CA VAL A 345 -10.97 2.04 -31.40
C VAL A 345 -9.78 1.18 -30.97
N ARG A 346 -9.86 0.60 -29.76
CA ARG A 346 -8.90 -0.38 -29.26
C ARG A 346 -9.62 -1.70 -29.03
N PRO A 347 -9.70 -2.59 -30.04
CA PRO A 347 -10.38 -3.87 -29.88
C PRO A 347 -9.74 -4.65 -28.72
N LYS A 348 -10.57 -5.28 -27.89
CA LYS A 348 -10.12 -6.11 -26.75
C LYS A 348 -9.39 -5.34 -25.64
N ALA A 349 -9.42 -4.00 -25.66
CA ALA A 349 -9.01 -3.20 -24.51
C ALA A 349 -9.99 -3.42 -23.35
N ARG A 350 -9.46 -3.42 -22.13
CA ARG A 350 -10.26 -3.52 -20.90
C ARG A 350 -10.60 -2.12 -20.45
N GLU A 351 -11.87 -1.90 -20.14
CA GLU A 351 -12.31 -0.66 -19.50
C GLU A 351 -12.03 -0.74 -17.99
N LEU A 352 -11.29 0.24 -17.50
CA LEU A 352 -10.94 0.44 -16.09
C LEU A 352 -11.47 1.80 -15.62
N ILE A 353 -11.53 1.96 -14.30
CA ILE A 353 -11.64 3.26 -13.65
C ILE A 353 -10.43 3.47 -12.76
N ALA A 354 -9.87 4.68 -12.80
CA ALA A 354 -8.85 5.13 -11.86
C ALA A 354 -9.16 6.57 -11.46
N GLY A 355 -8.89 6.97 -10.22
CA GLY A 355 -9.22 8.31 -9.79
C GLY A 355 -8.81 8.65 -8.37
N ILE A 356 -9.21 9.84 -7.94
CA ILE A 356 -9.00 10.39 -6.61
C ILE A 356 -10.37 10.76 -6.05
N ALA A 357 -10.67 10.25 -4.87
CA ALA A 357 -11.76 10.69 -4.02
C ALA A 357 -11.21 11.53 -2.87
N ASP A 358 -12.08 12.29 -2.21
CA ASP A 358 -11.76 13.09 -1.04
C ASP A 358 -12.61 12.68 0.16
N ASP A 359 -11.93 12.06 1.12
CA ASP A 359 -12.47 11.64 2.39
C ASP A 359 -12.26 12.74 3.46
N PRO A 360 -13.26 13.04 4.30
CA PRO A 360 -13.17 14.07 5.32
C PRO A 360 -12.15 13.77 6.45
N VAL A 361 -11.77 12.51 6.66
CA VAL A 361 -10.85 12.08 7.71
C VAL A 361 -9.45 11.86 7.14
N PHE A 362 -9.35 11.13 6.03
CA PHE A 362 -8.07 10.69 5.47
C PHE A 362 -7.57 11.55 4.29
N GLY A 363 -8.39 12.50 3.82
CA GLY A 363 -8.07 13.35 2.68
C GLY A 363 -8.15 12.59 1.35
N PRO A 364 -7.17 12.74 0.45
CA PRO A 364 -7.23 12.09 -0.86
C PRO A 364 -7.12 10.57 -0.74
N VAL A 365 -7.97 9.86 -1.49
CA VAL A 365 -8.02 8.40 -1.57
C VAL A 365 -7.99 8.00 -3.04
N LEU A 366 -7.08 7.10 -3.39
CA LEU A 366 -6.95 6.56 -4.74
C LEU A 366 -8.02 5.49 -4.95
N VAL A 367 -8.71 5.55 -6.07
CA VAL A 367 -9.73 4.59 -6.49
C VAL A 367 -9.22 3.85 -7.72
N PHE A 368 -9.31 2.52 -7.71
CA PHE A 368 -9.05 1.68 -8.88
C PHE A 368 -10.10 0.58 -8.99
N GLY A 369 -10.51 0.24 -10.21
CA GLY A 369 -11.43 -0.87 -10.42
C GLY A 369 -11.77 -1.11 -11.87
N ARG A 370 -12.74 -2.01 -12.06
CA ARG A 370 -13.32 -2.26 -13.39
C ARG A 370 -14.11 -1.04 -13.86
N GLY A 371 -13.92 -0.63 -15.11
CA GLY A 371 -14.67 0.46 -15.73
C GLY A 371 -16.02 0.01 -16.29
N GLY A 372 -16.74 0.98 -16.87
CA GLY A 372 -18.03 0.77 -17.50
C GLY A 372 -19.22 1.08 -16.59
N ILE A 373 -20.43 1.05 -17.17
CA ILE A 373 -21.68 1.51 -16.53
C ILE A 373 -22.10 0.71 -15.30
N ALA A 374 -21.56 -0.50 -15.11
CA ALA A 374 -21.95 -1.41 -14.04
C ALA A 374 -20.97 -1.39 -12.84
N VAL A 375 -19.99 -0.48 -12.80
CA VAL A 375 -18.97 -0.47 -11.73
C VAL A 375 -19.58 -0.34 -10.33
N GLU A 376 -20.65 0.45 -10.18
CA GLU A 376 -21.35 0.63 -8.90
C GLU A 376 -22.07 -0.64 -8.44
N VAL A 377 -22.43 -1.54 -9.37
CA VAL A 377 -23.20 -2.76 -9.09
C VAL A 377 -22.30 -3.99 -8.95
N ILE A 378 -21.21 -4.06 -9.70
CA ILE A 378 -20.30 -5.23 -9.73
C ILE A 378 -19.33 -5.23 -8.53
N ASP A 379 -19.16 -4.09 -7.86
CA ASP A 379 -18.29 -3.85 -6.69
C ASP A 379 -16.87 -4.43 -6.83
N ASP A 380 -16.32 -4.33 -8.05
CA ASP A 380 -14.95 -4.76 -8.36
C ASP A 380 -13.99 -3.58 -8.34
N LYS A 381 -13.71 -3.11 -7.12
CA LYS A 381 -12.89 -1.92 -6.86
C LYS A 381 -11.97 -2.12 -5.67
N THR A 382 -10.94 -1.29 -5.57
CA THR A 382 -10.02 -1.23 -4.44
C THR A 382 -9.65 0.23 -4.20
N LEU A 383 -9.46 0.56 -2.92
CA LEU A 383 -9.05 1.89 -2.47
C LEU A 383 -7.65 1.82 -1.86
N ALA A 384 -6.90 2.91 -1.98
CA ALA A 384 -5.60 3.09 -1.35
C ALA A 384 -5.39 4.53 -0.91
N LEU A 385 -4.57 4.73 0.12
CA LEU A 385 -4.16 6.06 0.54
C LEU A 385 -2.82 6.43 -0.11
N PRO A 386 -2.64 7.66 -0.61
CA PRO A 386 -1.34 8.13 -1.08
C PRO A 386 -0.37 8.31 0.10
N PRO A 387 0.96 8.26 -0.14
CA PRO A 387 1.64 8.03 -1.42
C PRO A 387 1.64 6.56 -1.87
N LEU A 388 1.80 6.32 -3.17
CA LEU A 388 1.93 4.98 -3.78
C LEU A 388 3.24 4.87 -4.57
N ASP A 389 3.89 3.71 -4.48
CA ASP A 389 4.90 3.26 -5.43
C ASP A 389 4.32 2.20 -6.38
N LEU A 390 5.15 1.68 -7.30
CA LEU A 390 4.74 0.63 -8.23
C LEU A 390 4.33 -0.66 -7.52
N ARG A 391 4.95 -1.02 -6.40
CA ARG A 391 4.63 -2.27 -5.70
C ARG A 391 3.25 -2.17 -5.05
N LEU A 392 2.98 -1.08 -4.34
CA LEU A 392 1.68 -0.77 -3.76
C LEU A 392 0.61 -0.63 -4.85
N ALA A 393 0.93 0.00 -5.99
CA ALA A 393 0.01 0.11 -7.12
C ALA A 393 -0.35 -1.26 -7.72
N HIS A 394 0.63 -2.16 -7.90
CA HIS A 394 0.36 -3.54 -8.33
C HIS A 394 -0.47 -4.31 -7.31
N GLU A 395 -0.27 -4.06 -6.02
CA GLU A 395 -1.07 -4.66 -4.95
C GLU A 395 -2.54 -4.18 -5.00
N VAL A 396 -2.76 -2.88 -5.23
CA VAL A 396 -4.10 -2.31 -5.45
C VAL A 396 -4.78 -2.95 -6.66
N ILE A 397 -4.06 -3.11 -7.77
CA ILE A 397 -4.59 -3.77 -8.97
C ILE A 397 -4.93 -5.22 -8.68
N GLY A 398 -3.99 -5.98 -8.09
CA GLY A 398 -4.12 -7.42 -7.85
C GLY A 398 -5.27 -7.81 -6.91
N ARG A 399 -5.78 -6.89 -6.10
CA ARG A 399 -6.95 -7.10 -5.22
C ARG A 399 -8.28 -7.06 -5.97
N THR A 400 -8.30 -6.56 -7.20
CA THR A 400 -9.49 -6.55 -8.04
C THR A 400 -9.64 -7.86 -8.81
N ARG A 401 -10.87 -8.22 -9.16
CA ARG A 401 -11.18 -9.32 -10.08
C ARG A 401 -10.77 -8.96 -11.51
N VAL A 402 -10.83 -7.68 -11.88
CA VAL A 402 -10.40 -7.19 -13.20
C VAL A 402 -8.92 -7.50 -13.48
N SER A 403 -8.07 -7.60 -12.46
CA SER A 403 -6.68 -8.06 -12.60
C SER A 403 -6.56 -9.42 -13.32
N ARG A 404 -7.54 -10.32 -13.15
CA ARG A 404 -7.55 -11.63 -13.82
C ARG A 404 -7.74 -11.50 -15.33
N ILE A 405 -8.51 -10.51 -15.77
CA ILE A 405 -8.74 -10.25 -17.20
C ILE A 405 -7.70 -9.29 -17.80
N LEU A 406 -6.87 -8.63 -16.98
CA LEU A 406 -5.68 -7.92 -17.48
C LEU A 406 -4.63 -8.91 -18.00
N LYS A 407 -4.58 -10.13 -17.45
CA LYS A 407 -3.75 -11.22 -17.98
C LYS A 407 -4.24 -11.69 -19.36
N ALA A 408 -3.41 -12.46 -20.06
CA ALA A 408 -3.80 -13.07 -21.31
C ALA A 408 -4.89 -14.14 -21.09
N TYR A 409 -5.93 -14.15 -21.92
CA TYR A 409 -6.96 -15.19 -21.93
C TYR A 409 -7.54 -15.38 -23.33
N GLY A 410 -7.77 -16.62 -23.75
CA GLY A 410 -8.28 -16.91 -25.09
C GLY A 410 -7.42 -16.24 -26.18
N ASP A 411 -8.06 -15.40 -27.00
CA ASP A 411 -7.43 -14.63 -28.08
C ASP A 411 -7.10 -13.17 -27.68
N VAL A 412 -7.17 -12.86 -26.39
CA VAL A 412 -6.93 -11.53 -25.82
C VAL A 412 -5.52 -11.47 -25.20
N PRO A 413 -4.59 -10.66 -25.74
CA PRO A 413 -3.26 -10.47 -25.14
C PRO A 413 -3.34 -9.85 -23.75
N ALA A 414 -2.32 -10.08 -22.92
CA ALA A 414 -2.21 -9.39 -21.63
C ALA A 414 -2.10 -7.87 -21.84
N ALA A 415 -2.74 -7.10 -20.96
CA ALA A 415 -2.57 -5.67 -20.90
C ALA A 415 -1.21 -5.29 -20.27
N ASP A 416 -0.71 -4.09 -20.57
CA ASP A 416 0.45 -3.54 -19.89
C ASP A 416 0.06 -3.14 -18.46
N GLU A 417 0.16 -4.09 -17.53
CA GLU A 417 -0.15 -3.88 -16.11
C GLU A 417 0.79 -2.85 -15.46
N ARG A 418 2.02 -2.68 -15.97
CA ARG A 418 2.94 -1.65 -15.50
C ARG A 418 2.43 -0.27 -15.88
N ALA A 419 1.91 -0.08 -17.09
CA ALA A 419 1.29 1.18 -17.50
C ALA A 419 0.07 1.54 -16.63
N VAL A 420 -0.75 0.56 -16.26
CA VAL A 420 -1.87 0.75 -15.32
C VAL A 420 -1.37 1.16 -13.93
N ALA A 421 -0.36 0.46 -13.39
CA ALA A 421 0.24 0.79 -12.09
C ALA A 421 0.85 2.20 -12.08
N LEU A 422 1.53 2.59 -13.17
CA LEU A 422 2.09 3.93 -13.32
C LEU A 422 1.02 5.03 -13.27
N VAL A 423 -0.19 4.81 -13.81
CA VAL A 423 -1.28 5.79 -13.68
C VAL A 423 -1.64 6.02 -12.22
N LEU A 424 -1.73 4.97 -11.39
CA LEU A 424 -2.04 5.12 -9.97
C LEU A 424 -0.94 5.88 -9.21
N VAL A 425 0.33 5.61 -9.51
CA VAL A 425 1.47 6.35 -8.94
C VAL A 425 1.40 7.83 -9.36
N LYS A 426 1.11 8.12 -10.63
CA LYS A 426 0.96 9.48 -11.15
C LYS A 426 -0.19 10.24 -10.50
N LEU A 427 -1.32 9.57 -10.27
CA LEU A 427 -2.45 10.15 -9.53
C LEU A 427 -2.09 10.43 -8.06
N ALA A 428 -1.34 9.54 -7.41
CA ALA A 428 -0.90 9.77 -6.04
C ALA A 428 0.06 10.96 -5.93
N GLN A 429 0.96 11.13 -6.91
CA GLN A 429 1.83 12.30 -7.00
C GLN A 429 1.05 13.58 -7.30
N LEU A 430 0.13 13.54 -8.26
CA LEU A 430 -0.73 14.68 -8.60
C LEU A 430 -1.48 15.19 -7.35
N ALA A 431 -1.98 14.29 -6.51
CA ALA A 431 -2.61 14.63 -5.24
C ALA A 431 -1.66 15.25 -4.20
N ALA A 432 -0.35 14.94 -4.28
CA ALA A 432 0.69 15.47 -3.39
C ALA A 432 1.15 16.88 -3.81
N ASP A 433 1.25 17.11 -5.12
CA ASP A 433 1.76 18.36 -5.68
C ASP A 433 0.70 19.46 -5.73
N ILE A 434 -0.58 19.06 -5.91
CA ILE A 434 -1.74 19.92 -6.12
C ILE A 434 -2.83 19.62 -5.08
N PRO A 435 -2.66 20.09 -3.83
CA PRO A 435 -3.60 19.85 -2.73
C PRO A 435 -5.00 20.45 -2.94
N GLU A 436 -5.20 21.27 -3.98
CA GLU A 436 -6.48 21.84 -4.38
C GLU A 436 -7.40 20.81 -5.05
N ILE A 437 -6.86 19.71 -5.59
CA ILE A 437 -7.67 18.67 -6.24
C ILE A 437 -8.56 17.95 -5.22
N ARG A 438 -9.87 18.09 -5.36
CA ARG A 438 -10.90 17.47 -4.50
C ARG A 438 -11.42 16.16 -5.06
N GLY A 439 -11.31 15.95 -6.35
CA GLY A 439 -11.70 14.70 -6.96
C GLY A 439 -11.17 14.61 -8.38
N LEU A 440 -10.88 13.39 -8.82
CA LEU A 440 -10.45 13.12 -10.17
C LEU A 440 -11.05 11.80 -10.64
N ASP A 441 -11.63 11.78 -11.84
CA ASP A 441 -12.04 10.56 -12.51
C ASP A 441 -11.28 10.38 -13.82
N LEU A 442 -10.74 9.19 -14.05
CA LEU A 442 -10.37 8.66 -15.36
C LEU A 442 -11.35 7.52 -15.66
N ASN A 443 -12.42 7.82 -16.38
CA ASN A 443 -13.49 6.85 -16.63
C ASN A 443 -14.19 7.10 -17.98
N PRO A 444 -13.98 6.24 -19.00
CA PRO A 444 -13.20 5.01 -18.95
C PRO A 444 -11.69 5.25 -19.18
N LEU A 445 -10.88 4.44 -18.49
CA LEU A 445 -9.45 4.24 -18.75
C LEU A 445 -9.28 2.92 -19.51
N LEU A 446 -8.93 2.97 -20.79
CA LEU A 446 -8.68 1.76 -21.59
C LEU A 446 -7.29 1.21 -21.32
N ALA A 447 -7.17 -0.10 -21.14
CA ALA A 447 -5.89 -0.80 -21.01
C ALA A 447 -5.79 -1.99 -21.98
N ASP A 448 -4.68 -2.07 -22.71
CA ASP A 448 -4.30 -3.21 -23.55
C ASP A 448 -2.78 -3.39 -23.54
N ARG A 449 -2.26 -4.26 -24.44
CA ARG A 449 -0.83 -4.59 -24.51
C ARG A 449 0.07 -3.40 -24.86
N ASP A 450 -0.48 -2.37 -25.51
CA ASP A 450 0.26 -1.21 -26.00
C ASP A 450 0.17 -0.03 -25.00
N GLY A 451 -0.42 -0.26 -23.82
CA GLY A 451 -0.50 0.72 -22.73
C GLY A 451 -1.92 1.15 -22.40
N VAL A 452 -2.04 2.34 -21.81
CA VAL A 452 -3.29 2.90 -21.28
C VAL A 452 -3.72 4.17 -22.02
N MET A 453 -5.02 4.45 -22.04
CA MET A 453 -5.58 5.69 -22.59
C MET A 453 -6.86 6.10 -21.85
N ALA A 454 -6.86 7.29 -21.24
CA ALA A 454 -8.06 7.89 -20.67
C ALA A 454 -8.93 8.51 -21.78
N LEU A 455 -10.16 8.03 -21.93
CA LEU A 455 -11.10 8.56 -22.94
C LEU A 455 -11.89 9.76 -22.42
N ASP A 456 -12.04 9.86 -21.11
CA ASP A 456 -12.78 10.91 -20.44
C ASP A 456 -12.16 11.12 -19.06
N ALA A 457 -12.08 12.38 -18.67
CA ALA A 457 -11.51 12.78 -17.39
C ALA A 457 -12.23 14.00 -16.84
N ARG A 458 -12.34 14.06 -15.51
CA ARG A 458 -12.91 15.21 -14.80
C ARG A 458 -12.13 15.46 -13.54
N ILE A 459 -11.87 16.73 -13.25
CA ILE A 459 -11.11 17.15 -12.06
C ILE A 459 -11.91 18.21 -11.31
N ALA A 460 -12.31 17.89 -10.09
CA ALA A 460 -12.91 18.83 -9.16
C ALA A 460 -11.81 19.50 -8.32
N ILE A 461 -11.92 20.81 -8.11
CA ILE A 461 -10.94 21.62 -7.41
C ILE A 461 -11.62 22.48 -6.35
N ALA A 462 -10.89 22.80 -5.28
CA ALA A 462 -11.29 23.80 -4.28
C ALA A 462 -10.06 24.35 -3.56
N PRO A 463 -10.17 25.52 -2.91
CA PRO A 463 -9.10 26.04 -2.06
C PRO A 463 -8.64 25.03 -1.01
N VAL A 464 -7.34 25.04 -0.72
CA VAL A 464 -6.73 24.11 0.23
C VAL A 464 -7.31 24.31 1.62
N ARG A 465 -7.87 23.23 2.18
CA ARG A 465 -8.19 23.11 3.60
C ARG A 465 -7.21 22.17 4.26
N ARG A 466 -6.49 22.65 5.26
CA ARG A 466 -5.62 21.80 6.09
C ARG A 466 -6.47 20.85 6.93
N LEU A 467 -6.22 19.55 6.79
CA LEU A 467 -6.92 18.48 7.52
C LEU A 467 -6.18 18.06 8.79
N HIS A 468 -4.85 18.13 8.79
CA HIS A 468 -4.02 17.64 9.89
C HIS A 468 -3.17 18.77 10.50
N LYS A 469 -2.97 18.71 11.83
CA LYS A 469 -2.03 19.58 12.55
C LYS A 469 -0.58 19.21 12.20
N GLY A 470 0.32 20.18 12.31
CA GLY A 470 1.76 20.03 12.01
C GLY A 470 2.14 20.64 10.66
N ARG A 471 3.45 20.75 10.39
CA ARG A 471 3.99 21.15 9.08
C ARG A 471 4.03 19.96 8.13
N GLY A 472 3.80 20.25 6.84
CA GLY A 472 3.77 19.25 5.78
C GLY A 472 2.57 19.31 4.83
N HIS A 473 2.42 18.31 3.95
CA HIS A 473 1.30 18.17 3.03
C HIS A 473 -0.04 18.39 3.77
N PRO A 474 -0.87 19.36 3.34
CA PRO A 474 -1.99 19.85 4.14
C PRO A 474 -3.12 18.83 4.31
N ARG A 475 -3.15 17.77 3.50
CA ARG A 475 -4.30 16.87 3.39
C ARG A 475 -3.97 15.37 3.46
N PHE A 476 -2.70 14.97 3.50
CA PHE A 476 -2.38 13.53 3.48
C PHE A 476 -2.43 12.97 4.89
N ALA A 477 -3.13 11.84 5.05
CA ALA A 477 -3.11 11.08 6.30
C ALA A 477 -1.77 10.35 6.53
N ILE A 478 -1.05 10.00 5.46
CA ILE A 478 0.28 9.39 5.53
C ILE A 478 1.26 10.38 4.95
N PHE A 479 2.23 10.77 5.77
CA PHE A 479 3.24 11.71 5.34
C PHE A 479 4.23 11.03 4.37
N PRO A 480 4.50 11.62 3.19
CA PRO A 480 5.49 11.07 2.27
C PRO A 480 6.88 11.11 2.89
N TYR A 481 7.79 10.32 2.33
CA TYR A 481 9.19 10.34 2.73
C TYR A 481 9.77 11.75 2.49
N PRO A 482 10.36 12.40 3.52
CA PRO A 482 10.74 13.79 3.44
C PRO A 482 12.14 13.95 2.82
N THR A 483 12.23 13.74 1.50
CA THR A 483 13.45 13.78 0.68
C THR A 483 14.22 15.09 0.83
N GLU A 484 13.53 16.20 1.10
CA GLU A 484 14.13 17.52 1.32
C GLU A 484 15.07 17.59 2.53
N TRP A 485 15.05 16.59 3.41
CA TRP A 485 15.97 16.47 4.56
C TRP A 485 17.20 15.59 4.28
N GLU A 486 17.36 15.10 3.05
CA GLU A 486 18.57 14.41 2.62
C GLU A 486 19.69 15.39 2.28
N ARG A 487 20.89 15.20 2.84
CA ARG A 487 22.07 16.03 2.53
C ARG A 487 23.38 15.38 2.92
N SER A 488 24.45 15.76 2.22
CA SER A 488 25.81 15.41 2.62
C SER A 488 26.35 16.41 3.64
N ILE A 489 27.05 15.91 4.66
CA ILE A 489 27.77 16.71 5.65
C ILE A 489 29.26 16.38 5.65
N ASP A 490 30.09 17.38 5.91
CA ASP A 490 31.52 17.20 6.14
C ASP A 490 31.79 16.90 7.62
N LEU A 491 32.68 15.93 7.86
CA LEU A 491 33.14 15.49 9.18
C LEU A 491 34.44 16.21 9.58
N SER A 492 34.75 16.21 10.87
CA SER A 492 35.92 16.95 11.37
C SER A 492 37.27 16.38 10.93
N ASP A 493 37.31 15.12 10.50
CA ASP A 493 38.48 14.42 9.96
C ASP A 493 38.64 14.60 8.43
N GLY A 494 37.79 15.41 7.79
CA GLY A 494 37.75 15.58 6.34
C GLY A 494 36.97 14.50 5.60
N GLY A 495 36.38 13.54 6.32
CA GLY A 495 35.42 12.59 5.77
C GLY A 495 34.07 13.22 5.40
N LYS A 496 33.21 12.45 4.74
CA LYS A 496 31.83 12.85 4.42
C LYS A 496 30.85 11.83 5.00
N ALA A 497 29.68 12.30 5.39
CA ALA A 497 28.54 11.45 5.72
C ALA A 497 27.31 11.90 4.94
N PHE A 498 26.51 10.95 4.48
CA PHE A 498 25.19 11.20 3.92
C PHE A 498 24.14 11.09 5.02
N VAL A 499 23.43 12.18 5.28
CA VAL A 499 22.33 12.23 6.25
C VAL A 499 21.02 12.12 5.52
N ARG A 500 20.16 11.21 5.96
CA ARG A 500 18.78 11.09 5.46
C ARG A 500 17.81 10.63 6.55
N PRO A 501 16.50 10.85 6.38
CA PRO A 501 15.49 10.21 7.23
C PRO A 501 15.61 8.67 7.20
N VAL A 502 15.36 8.05 8.35
CA VAL A 502 15.31 6.59 8.54
C VAL A 502 14.08 6.05 7.85
N ARG A 503 14.21 4.94 7.13
CA ARG A 503 13.14 4.24 6.44
C ARG A 503 12.84 2.91 7.15
N PRO A 504 11.62 2.35 7.05
CA PRO A 504 11.27 1.05 7.64
C PRO A 504 12.20 -0.09 7.19
N GLU A 505 12.77 -0.02 5.98
CA GLU A 505 13.67 -1.03 5.42
C GLU A 505 15.09 -1.00 6.05
N ASP A 506 15.40 -0.01 6.90
CA ASP A 506 16.71 0.15 7.55
C ASP A 506 16.99 -0.87 8.69
N ASP A 507 16.18 -1.91 8.86
CA ASP A 507 16.34 -2.90 9.95
C ASP A 507 17.76 -3.48 10.00
N ALA A 508 18.31 -3.90 8.85
CA ALA A 508 19.66 -4.45 8.75
C ALA A 508 20.76 -3.42 9.09
N LEU A 509 20.54 -2.16 8.71
CA LEU A 509 21.46 -1.05 8.98
C LEU A 509 21.56 -0.80 10.49
N PHE A 510 20.42 -0.79 11.20
CA PHE A 510 20.38 -0.65 12.65
C PHE A 510 20.99 -1.86 13.39
N ARG A 511 20.76 -3.09 12.92
CA ARG A 511 21.40 -4.28 13.50
C ARG A 511 22.92 -4.20 13.45
N ALA A 512 23.47 -3.87 12.28
CA ALA A 512 24.90 -3.74 12.08
C ALA A 512 25.49 -2.58 12.92
N PHE A 513 24.74 -1.48 13.04
CA PHE A 513 25.11 -0.34 13.89
C PHE A 513 25.21 -0.74 15.35
N PHE A 514 24.17 -1.35 15.93
CA PHE A 514 24.14 -1.70 17.34
C PHE A 514 25.23 -2.70 17.73
N ALA A 515 25.63 -3.60 16.83
CA ALA A 515 26.76 -4.51 17.06
C ALA A 515 28.12 -3.79 17.24
N ARG A 516 28.22 -2.51 16.87
CA ARG A 516 29.41 -1.67 17.01
C ARG A 516 29.28 -0.57 18.07
N VAL A 517 28.19 -0.57 18.84
CA VAL A 517 27.99 0.35 19.98
C VAL A 517 28.31 -0.40 21.27
N SER A 518 29.05 0.22 22.17
CA SER A 518 29.37 -0.35 23.48
C SER A 518 28.13 -0.44 24.39
N ASP A 519 28.10 -1.43 25.28
CA ASP A 519 27.03 -1.59 26.29
C ASP A 519 26.85 -0.34 27.15
N ASP A 520 27.93 0.38 27.45
CA ASP A 520 27.87 1.62 28.23
C ASP A 520 27.17 2.73 27.45
N ASP A 521 27.45 2.90 26.16
CA ASP A 521 26.76 3.89 25.32
C ASP A 521 25.28 3.60 25.11
N LEU A 522 24.92 2.31 25.00
CA LEU A 522 23.53 1.88 24.95
C LEU A 522 22.81 2.21 26.27
N ARG A 523 23.46 1.92 27.40
CA ARG A 523 22.94 2.26 28.73
C ARG A 523 22.78 3.76 28.90
N LEU A 524 23.74 4.56 28.44
CA LEU A 524 23.67 6.01 28.48
C LEU A 524 22.52 6.58 27.66
N ARG A 525 22.10 5.91 26.57
CA ARG A 525 21.00 6.31 25.69
C ARG A 525 19.63 5.82 26.12
N PHE A 526 19.54 4.58 26.61
CA PHE A 526 18.26 3.91 26.91
C PHE A 526 17.97 3.80 28.41
N PHE A 527 18.86 4.33 29.27
CA PHE A 527 18.80 4.24 30.73
C PHE A 527 18.85 2.81 31.30
N GLN A 528 19.10 1.81 30.44
CA GLN A 528 19.17 0.40 30.80
C GLN A 528 20.11 -0.35 29.86
N SER A 529 20.68 -1.47 30.33
CA SER A 529 21.49 -2.35 29.48
C SER A 529 20.61 -3.09 28.48
N VAL A 530 20.69 -2.71 27.21
CA VAL A 530 19.99 -3.38 26.11
C VAL A 530 20.90 -4.47 25.54
N LYS A 531 20.65 -5.73 25.90
CA LYS A 531 21.49 -6.87 25.46
C LYS A 531 20.99 -7.58 24.20
N HIS A 532 19.70 -7.43 23.86
CA HIS A 532 19.07 -8.12 22.73
C HIS A 532 18.26 -7.15 21.88
N PHE A 533 18.67 -6.98 20.63
CA PHE A 533 17.95 -6.18 19.63
C PHE A 533 16.95 -7.05 18.89
N SER A 534 15.79 -7.27 19.50
CA SER A 534 14.69 -7.97 18.84
C SER A 534 14.24 -7.21 17.59
N HIS A 535 13.64 -7.92 16.64
CA HIS A 535 13.03 -7.27 15.47
C HIS A 535 11.98 -6.23 15.87
N GLU A 536 11.17 -6.51 16.88
CA GLU A 536 10.17 -5.58 17.41
C GLU A 536 10.79 -4.28 17.98
N PHE A 537 11.99 -4.37 18.57
CA PHE A 537 12.70 -3.18 19.04
C PHE A 537 13.17 -2.31 17.88
N ILE A 538 13.76 -2.92 16.85
CA ILE A 538 14.25 -2.18 15.67
C ILE A 538 13.09 -1.61 14.86
N ALA A 539 11.99 -2.35 14.69
CA ALA A 539 10.79 -1.87 14.02
C ALA A 539 10.26 -0.58 14.66
N ARG A 540 10.29 -0.45 16.01
CA ARG A 540 9.92 0.80 16.72
C ARG A 540 10.85 1.98 16.45
N LEU A 541 12.05 1.73 15.94
CA LEU A 541 13.03 2.76 15.57
C LEU A 541 12.91 3.14 14.08
N THR A 542 12.50 2.22 13.22
CA THR A 542 12.48 2.42 11.76
C THR A 542 11.09 2.71 11.18
N GLN A 543 10.02 2.18 11.78
CA GLN A 543 8.64 2.48 11.37
C GLN A 543 8.17 3.78 12.02
N LEU A 544 8.44 4.89 11.34
CA LEU A 544 8.16 6.23 11.83
C LEU A 544 6.96 6.84 11.09
N ASP A 545 6.11 7.51 11.85
CA ASP A 545 5.16 8.47 11.28
C ASP A 545 5.85 9.82 11.15
N TYR A 546 6.31 10.16 9.93
CA TYR A 546 7.02 11.42 9.66
C TYR A 546 6.20 12.68 9.94
N ALA A 547 4.87 12.57 10.12
CA ALA A 547 4.07 13.71 10.57
C ALA A 547 4.49 14.16 11.99
N ARG A 548 4.79 13.21 12.87
CA ARG A 548 5.06 13.46 14.31
C ARG A 548 6.46 13.08 14.76
N SER A 549 7.17 12.23 14.02
CA SER A 549 8.48 11.76 14.41
C SER A 549 9.41 11.62 13.22
N ILE A 550 10.61 12.15 13.34
CA ILE A 550 11.68 11.92 12.37
C ILE A 550 12.86 11.28 13.09
N ALA A 551 13.52 10.33 12.44
CA ALA A 551 14.87 9.95 12.79
C ALA A 551 15.76 10.19 11.57
N LEU A 552 16.90 10.81 11.79
CA LEU A 552 17.90 11.11 10.77
C LEU A 552 19.12 10.25 11.05
N VAL A 553 19.55 9.51 10.05
CA VAL A 553 20.70 8.60 10.09
C VAL A 553 21.84 9.18 9.26
N ALA A 554 23.04 9.20 9.84
CA ALA A 554 24.29 9.50 9.14
C ALA A 554 24.94 8.19 8.65
N ILE A 555 25.23 8.12 7.35
CA ILE A 555 25.77 6.95 6.65
C ILE A 555 27.11 7.35 6.01
N ASP A 556 28.13 6.50 6.12
CA ASP A 556 29.34 6.66 5.32
C ASP A 556 29.06 6.25 3.86
N PRO A 557 29.17 7.18 2.89
CA PRO A 557 28.85 6.88 1.49
C PRO A 557 29.79 5.83 0.86
N ARG A 558 30.96 5.55 1.47
CA ARG A 558 31.91 4.56 0.95
C ARG A 558 31.58 3.14 1.39
N SER A 559 31.28 2.95 2.66
CA SER A 559 31.01 1.62 3.23
C SER A 559 29.51 1.28 3.27
N GLY A 560 28.63 2.29 3.25
CA GLY A 560 27.21 2.12 3.58
C GLY A 560 26.95 1.94 5.09
N ASP A 561 27.99 2.02 5.93
CA ASP A 561 27.85 1.83 7.37
C ASP A 561 27.18 3.03 8.03
N MET A 562 26.29 2.73 8.97
CA MET A 562 25.70 3.74 9.83
C MET A 562 26.73 4.24 10.85
N LEU A 563 26.82 5.56 10.96
CA LEU A 563 27.72 6.28 11.86
C LEU A 563 27.01 6.76 13.12
N GLY A 564 25.71 7.04 13.02
CA GLY A 564 24.85 7.43 14.13
C GLY A 564 23.46 7.85 13.66
N ALA A 565 22.55 8.03 14.62
CA ALA A 565 21.23 8.57 14.37
C ALA A 565 20.80 9.55 15.46
N VAL A 566 20.00 10.53 15.06
CA VAL A 566 19.23 11.40 15.95
C VAL A 566 17.75 11.22 15.64
N ARG A 567 16.92 11.22 16.68
CA ARG A 567 15.47 11.14 16.56
C ARG A 567 14.85 12.34 17.26
N LEU A 568 13.73 12.81 16.71
CA LEU A 568 12.82 13.77 17.30
C LEU A 568 11.40 13.18 17.28
N HIS A 569 10.68 13.33 18.39
CA HIS A 569 9.30 12.91 18.52
C HIS A 569 8.46 14.06 19.10
N ALA A 570 7.58 14.63 18.28
CA ALA A 570 6.67 15.69 18.69
C ALA A 570 5.53 15.14 19.55
N ASP A 571 5.09 15.94 20.52
CA ASP A 571 3.88 15.68 21.29
C ASP A 571 2.60 15.83 20.44
N ALA A 572 1.45 15.52 21.03
CA ALA A 572 0.17 15.54 20.31
C ALA A 572 -0.26 16.96 19.87
N ASP A 573 0.26 18.00 20.52
CA ASP A 573 -0.07 19.40 20.26
C ASP A 573 0.93 20.11 19.33
N TYR A 574 2.03 19.43 18.97
CA TYR A 574 3.15 20.00 18.22
C TYR A 574 3.79 21.20 18.95
N ASP A 575 3.76 21.20 20.29
CA ASP A 575 4.41 22.24 21.09
C ASP A 575 5.86 21.85 21.40
N ARG A 576 6.05 20.60 21.83
CA ARG A 576 7.35 20.08 22.28
C ARG A 576 7.77 18.87 21.48
N GLY A 577 9.09 18.68 21.36
CA GLY A 577 9.68 17.50 20.77
C GLY A 577 10.74 16.87 21.67
N GLU A 578 10.59 15.58 21.96
CA GLU A 578 11.60 14.80 22.66
C GLU A 578 12.67 14.32 21.68
N TYR A 579 13.94 14.59 21.96
CA TYR A 579 15.04 14.09 21.14
C TYR A 579 15.76 12.90 21.77
N GLY A 580 16.40 12.10 20.92
CA GLY A 580 17.41 11.15 21.36
C GLY A 580 18.44 10.86 20.30
N ILE A 581 19.70 10.72 20.69
CA ILE A 581 20.83 10.58 19.76
C ILE A 581 21.75 9.44 20.18
N LEU A 582 22.26 8.69 19.21
CA LEU A 582 23.24 7.64 19.44
C LEU A 582 24.25 7.63 18.29
N ILE A 583 25.53 7.67 18.63
CA ILE A 583 26.65 7.64 17.69
C ILE A 583 27.47 6.37 17.95
N ARG A 584 28.06 5.81 16.90
CA ARG A 584 28.95 4.65 17.02
C ARG A 584 30.11 4.96 17.98
N SER A 585 30.41 4.03 18.89
CA SER A 585 31.31 4.28 20.02
C SER A 585 32.74 4.64 19.58
N ASP A 586 33.21 4.05 18.48
CA ASP A 586 34.52 4.27 17.85
C ASP A 586 34.64 5.62 17.10
N LEU A 587 33.52 6.31 16.85
CA LEU A 587 33.49 7.56 16.07
C LEU A 587 33.23 8.81 16.93
N LYS A 588 33.26 8.68 18.25
CA LYS A 588 33.16 9.83 19.15
C LYS A 588 34.27 10.85 18.89
N GLY A 589 33.97 12.12 19.07
CA GLY A 589 34.91 13.21 18.82
C GLY A 589 35.02 13.68 17.36
N HIS A 590 34.37 13.00 16.40
CA HIS A 590 34.43 13.36 14.97
C HIS A 590 33.33 14.37 14.52
N GLY A 591 32.66 15.03 15.47
CA GLY A 591 31.65 16.05 15.19
C GLY A 591 30.29 15.55 14.68
N ILE A 592 30.12 14.25 14.40
CA ILE A 592 28.88 13.65 13.85
C ILE A 592 27.66 13.99 14.72
N GLY A 593 27.78 13.80 16.05
CA GLY A 593 26.69 14.07 16.98
C GLY A 593 26.22 15.53 16.96
N TRP A 594 27.16 16.48 16.85
CA TRP A 594 26.84 17.91 16.73
C TRP A 594 26.09 18.20 15.44
N LYS A 595 26.57 17.69 14.31
CA LYS A 595 25.91 17.90 13.00
C LYS A 595 24.50 17.33 12.99
N LEU A 596 24.30 16.11 13.50
CA LEU A 596 22.98 15.51 13.60
C LEU A 596 22.04 16.31 14.51
N MET A 597 22.50 16.75 15.69
CA MET A 597 21.70 17.61 16.57
C MET A 597 21.32 18.93 15.89
N GLN A 598 22.24 19.57 15.16
CA GLN A 598 21.96 20.82 14.43
C GLN A 598 20.87 20.61 13.36
N ILE A 599 20.95 19.54 12.57
CA ILE A 599 19.94 19.19 11.56
C ILE A 599 18.59 18.92 12.25
N MET A 600 18.58 18.22 13.39
CA MET A 600 17.36 17.95 14.15
C MET A 600 16.73 19.24 14.71
N ILE A 601 17.52 20.20 15.20
CA ILE A 601 17.02 21.49 15.68
C ILE A 601 16.44 22.31 14.53
N GLU A 602 17.09 22.28 13.36
CA GLU A 602 16.56 22.88 12.12
C GLU A 602 15.21 22.24 11.74
N TYR A 603 15.11 20.91 11.81
CA TYR A 603 13.85 20.19 11.59
C TYR A 603 12.78 20.57 12.62
N ALA A 604 13.12 20.68 13.91
CA ALA A 604 12.18 21.12 14.95
C ALA A 604 11.60 22.52 14.64
N GLY A 605 12.45 23.45 14.19
CA GLY A 605 12.04 24.78 13.77
C GLY A 605 11.21 24.76 12.49
N TRP A 606 11.52 23.86 11.56
CA TRP A 606 10.68 23.64 10.39
C TRP A 606 9.33 23.03 10.76
N GLN A 607 9.28 22.07 11.69
CA GLN A 607 8.04 21.43 12.14
C GLN A 607 7.13 22.41 12.92
N GLY A 608 7.71 23.51 13.40
CA GLY A 608 7.01 24.57 14.13
C GLY A 608 6.92 24.30 15.63
N LEU A 609 7.81 23.48 16.17
CA LEU A 609 7.88 23.23 17.62
C LEU A 609 8.38 24.48 18.34
N ASN A 610 7.88 24.72 19.55
CA ASN A 610 8.35 25.81 20.42
C ASN A 610 9.55 25.37 21.27
N MET A 611 9.68 24.07 21.55
CA MET A 611 10.73 23.55 22.40
C MET A 611 11.18 22.14 22.01
N VAL A 612 12.49 21.91 22.07
CA VAL A 612 13.07 20.56 22.07
C VAL A 612 13.51 20.23 23.48
N GLU A 613 13.20 19.03 23.96
CA GLU A 613 13.55 18.56 25.29
C GLU A 613 14.07 17.12 25.29
N GLY A 614 14.70 16.73 26.39
CA GLY A 614 15.16 15.36 26.58
C GLY A 614 15.74 15.15 27.98
N GLN A 615 15.87 13.88 28.35
CA GLN A 615 16.52 13.47 29.59
C GLN A 615 17.89 12.90 29.29
N VAL A 616 18.87 13.22 30.14
CA VAL A 616 20.25 12.77 30.00
C VAL A 616 20.76 12.32 31.38
N LEU A 617 21.40 11.15 31.46
CA LEU A 617 22.05 10.72 32.70
C LEU A 617 23.09 11.75 33.15
N ARG A 618 23.10 12.07 34.44
CA ARG A 618 24.01 13.05 35.05
C ARG A 618 25.48 12.75 34.78
N GLU A 619 25.84 11.48 34.70
CA GLU A 619 27.19 11.00 34.38
C GLU A 619 27.58 11.12 32.89
N ASN A 620 26.63 11.34 31.98
CA ASN A 620 26.89 11.54 30.55
C ASN A 620 27.41 12.96 30.27
N SER A 621 28.59 13.26 30.81
CA SER A 621 29.24 14.58 30.73
C SER A 621 29.41 15.06 29.29
N THR A 622 29.72 14.16 28.34
CA THR A 622 29.85 14.47 26.91
C THR A 622 28.55 14.99 26.31
N MET A 623 27.42 14.31 26.54
CA MET A 623 26.11 14.76 26.03
C MET A 623 25.71 16.10 26.66
N LEU A 624 25.91 16.26 27.97
CA LEU A 624 25.59 17.51 28.67
C LEU A 624 26.44 18.68 28.17
N ALA A 625 27.72 18.46 27.82
CA ALA A 625 28.57 19.48 27.23
C ALA A 625 28.10 19.88 25.82
N MET A 626 27.69 18.90 24.99
CA MET A 626 27.11 19.15 23.68
C MET A 626 25.81 19.96 23.78
N CYS A 627 24.89 19.57 24.68
CA CYS A 627 23.65 20.31 24.94
C CYS A 627 23.92 21.78 25.29
N ARG A 628 24.84 22.05 26.23
CA ARG A 628 25.19 23.45 26.61
C ARG A 628 25.76 24.24 25.43
N THR A 629 26.60 23.61 24.62
CA THR A 629 27.22 24.25 23.44
C THR A 629 26.17 24.61 22.38
N LEU A 630 25.14 23.76 22.24
CA LEU A 630 24.01 23.98 21.33
C LEU A 630 22.92 24.90 21.93
N GLY A 631 23.13 25.45 23.13
CA GLY A 631 22.22 26.42 23.76
C GLY A 631 21.12 25.80 24.63
N PHE A 632 21.13 24.49 24.89
CA PHE A 632 20.17 23.87 25.81
C PHE A 632 20.41 24.35 27.24
N LYS A 633 19.31 24.65 27.94
CA LYS A 633 19.29 24.83 29.40
C LYS A 633 19.28 23.44 30.04
N VAL A 634 20.23 23.21 30.94
CA VAL A 634 20.40 21.94 31.66
C VAL A 634 20.05 22.13 33.13
N LYS A 635 19.09 21.35 33.64
CA LYS A 635 18.67 21.37 35.05
C LYS A 635 18.62 19.94 35.60
N PRO A 636 18.88 19.72 36.90
CA PRO A 636 18.59 18.43 37.52
C PRO A 636 17.11 18.06 37.36
N ASP A 637 16.82 16.79 37.13
CA ASP A 637 15.44 16.31 37.18
C ASP A 637 14.91 16.38 38.64
N PRO A 638 13.66 16.86 38.85
CA PRO A 638 13.12 17.04 40.20
C PRO A 638 12.80 15.71 40.90
N ASP A 639 12.52 14.65 40.14
CA ASP A 639 12.02 13.37 40.64
C ASP A 639 13.13 12.30 40.64
N ASP A 640 14.13 12.40 39.75
CA ASP A 640 15.28 11.49 39.69
C ASP A 640 16.64 12.23 39.74
N PRO A 641 17.39 12.14 40.84
CA PRO A 641 18.69 12.82 40.97
C PRO A 641 19.74 12.29 40.00
N THR A 642 19.56 11.12 39.40
CA THR A 642 20.48 10.55 38.41
C THR A 642 20.30 11.14 37.01
N LEU A 643 19.23 11.90 36.78
CA LEU A 643 18.88 12.50 35.50
C LEU A 643 19.06 14.02 35.49
N MET A 644 19.26 14.53 34.28
CA MET A 644 19.31 15.96 33.96
C MET A 644 18.32 16.22 32.81
N ASN A 645 17.42 17.17 33.02
CA ASN A 645 16.50 17.66 32.01
C ASN A 645 17.18 18.73 31.17
N VAL A 646 17.17 18.55 29.86
CA VAL A 646 17.70 19.53 28.90
C VAL A 646 16.57 20.08 28.05
N THR A 647 16.56 21.40 27.85
CA THR A 647 15.50 22.10 27.10
C THR A 647 16.10 23.17 26.21
N LEU A 648 15.61 23.29 24.97
CA LEU A 648 16.00 24.30 24.00
C LEU A 648 14.74 24.94 23.41
N PRO A 649 14.47 26.23 23.67
CA PRO A 649 13.48 26.98 22.92
C PRO A 649 13.88 27.04 21.44
N VAL A 650 12.95 26.71 20.56
CA VAL A 650 13.17 26.68 19.11
C VAL A 650 12.47 27.90 18.50
N GLN A 651 13.14 28.56 17.56
CA GLN A 651 12.50 29.60 16.76
C GLN A 651 11.85 28.95 15.53
N PRO A 652 10.56 29.21 15.27
CA PRO A 652 9.94 28.76 14.03
C PRO A 652 10.69 29.33 12.83
N LEU A 653 10.98 28.51 11.83
CA LEU A 653 11.50 29.02 10.56
C LEU A 653 10.38 29.79 9.85
N GLU A 654 10.54 31.10 9.64
CA GLU A 654 9.63 31.89 8.79
C GLU A 654 9.59 31.27 7.39
N THR A 655 8.38 31.07 6.85
CA THR A 655 8.17 30.42 5.55
C THR A 655 8.71 31.29 4.41
N ALA A 656 9.45 30.67 3.49
CA ALA A 656 9.55 31.12 2.10
C ALA A 656 8.33 30.65 1.31
#